data_AF-A0A1H8JAH2-F1
#
_entry.id   AF-A0A1H8JAH2-F1
#
_cell.length_a   1.000
_cell.length_b   1.000
_cell.length_c   1.000
_cell.angle_alpha   90.00
_cell.angle_beta   90.00
_cell.angle_gamma   90.00
#
_symmetry.space_group_name_H-M   'P 1'
#
loop_
_entity.id
_entity.type
_entity.pdbx_description
1 polymer ?
#
loop_
_entity_poly.entity_id
_entity_poly.type
_entity_poly.pdbx_seq_one_letter_code
_entity_poly.pdbx_strand_id
1 'polypeptide(L)'
;MIYKKKQVKNKIICTALVAVLLSTGIFPMYSHAEDRNVNDVYSYENVHPETASEEVQNSETSEDNTTVSDENIYKKHDNDAGIASFDFRGTEVAGENNKKSEEDAKLRKYDPRILGYMTDVKDQGKLGICWTFTGNAALESFLKRNGYGDYHLSEEHMRWWGKDGVYDWNIGDEEGSTNETSVGYFTSWLGPKYEKDLPYNGNQTRLEGAKKPANYDSAPLTDIQVLDVVNVARDRESVKSAITKYGAVTSGYYNNPRYVSRDEDSFFCNEALGQNHAIAIVGWDDDYSKDNFDGRAGKPQNNGAWLVKNSWGKYNSENGYLWISYEDKTILSFTDNYSIARVQQEQGQKMYQHEYSLSSMLKDNVVSAANRFNFGKNESLQGVMFATDSGGANYELYFIPEENGALNYAGRMYLKSGKVPFSGYFTVDISDFPLPTGYGALMVKLDDRSNGKKASIGLEKNVADFKMFVSKGQKGETYLLKNGKFEDLNSMEQFAPGNVVIKGITKPLEGGDEITGSDRFDTAVRIASRGWTTSNEVFLVNGSAIADALTATPLAKLKSAPILLTKKDSADKIVMDKIKSLGAKKVTIIGGDNSVSEKVVKQLKAEGLDVERIAGTSRYDTSKKIAENIMYNKKDIEAVAIANGKKGLADAISFSSVAGEKTIPILLSDEKGKVDSPDGLTDLYSVKDSYIIGGEQSVPKSVEKDFTNVTRLSGNDRNDTNAKIIEKFYPNDELDYAFVVKDGNKNQDMLIDGLAVGAYASDVKSPIILSHGRLSELQKEVLKKKKIKNITQVGGGMNSMSVTELLIMKEAQKKSY
;
A
#
# COMPACT_ATOMS: atom_id res chain seq x y z
N MET A 1 12.00 11.31 -65.31
CA MET A 1 11.07 10.96 -66.40
C MET A 1 10.70 9.50 -66.17
N ILE A 2 9.56 9.15 -65.60
CA ILE A 2 8.19 9.36 -66.07
C ILE A 2 7.36 9.76 -64.84
N TYR A 3 7.07 11.05 -64.72
CA TYR A 3 6.14 11.61 -63.75
C TYR A 3 5.46 12.77 -64.46
N LYS A 4 4.19 12.59 -64.85
CA LYS A 4 3.33 13.68 -65.27
C LYS A 4 1.87 13.34 -64.97
N LYS A 5 1.26 14.23 -64.18
CA LYS A 5 -0.17 14.56 -64.13
C LYS A 5 -1.10 13.56 -63.44
N LYS A 6 -1.52 13.92 -62.22
CA LYS A 6 -2.81 14.60 -62.07
C LYS A 6 -2.90 15.30 -60.71
N GLN A 7 -3.18 16.59 -60.81
CA GLN A 7 -3.38 17.56 -59.76
C GLN A 7 -4.91 17.79 -59.62
N VAL A 8 -5.34 18.16 -58.41
CA VAL A 8 -6.52 19.02 -58.11
C VAL A 8 -7.90 18.37 -57.96
N LYS A 9 -8.46 18.48 -56.74
CA LYS A 9 -9.80 18.96 -56.30
C LYS A 9 -10.11 18.32 -54.93
N ASN A 10 -10.51 18.97 -53.84
CA ASN A 10 -10.91 20.33 -53.50
C ASN A 10 -10.82 20.49 -51.96
N LYS A 11 -10.41 21.67 -51.50
CA LYS A 11 -10.72 22.23 -50.16
C LYS A 11 -12.14 22.83 -50.16
N ILE A 12 -12.64 23.20 -48.97
CA ILE A 12 -13.89 23.93 -48.61
C ILE A 12 -14.93 22.91 -48.05
N ILE A 13 -15.33 22.92 -46.76
CA ILE A 13 -16.04 23.99 -46.01
C ILE A 13 -15.71 23.95 -44.49
N CYS A 14 -15.64 25.15 -43.90
CA CYS A 14 -15.50 25.48 -42.48
C CYS A 14 -16.82 25.32 -41.66
N THR A 15 -16.65 24.95 -40.38
CA THR A 15 -17.35 25.44 -39.17
C THR A 15 -18.88 25.57 -39.14
N ALA A 16 -19.56 24.69 -38.39
CA ALA A 16 -20.75 25.01 -37.57
C ALA A 16 -21.08 23.88 -36.56
N LEU A 17 -21.53 24.31 -35.37
CA LEU A 17 -22.24 23.58 -34.30
C LEU A 17 -21.44 22.81 -33.21
N VAL A 18 -21.32 23.52 -32.08
CA VAL A 18 -21.20 23.02 -30.70
C VAL A 18 -22.53 22.40 -30.24
N ALA A 19 -22.43 21.41 -29.34
CA ALA A 19 -23.48 20.81 -28.49
C ALA A 19 -24.39 19.74 -29.11
N VAL A 20 -24.07 18.47 -28.80
CA VAL A 20 -24.89 17.47 -28.09
C VAL A 20 -24.19 16.12 -28.32
N LEU A 21 -23.72 15.53 -27.22
CA LEU A 21 -23.30 14.12 -26.97
C LEU A 21 -22.11 14.07 -26.00
N LEU A 22 -22.26 14.75 -24.85
CA LEU A 22 -21.68 14.28 -23.59
C LEU A 22 -22.70 13.31 -22.98
N SER A 23 -22.82 12.10 -23.54
CA SER A 23 -23.63 11.03 -22.95
C SER A 23 -23.39 9.69 -23.66
N THR A 24 -22.14 9.22 -23.70
CA THR A 24 -21.83 7.78 -23.77
C THR A 24 -20.37 7.65 -23.36
N GLY A 25 -20.14 7.00 -22.22
CA GLY A 25 -18.81 6.56 -21.83
C GLY A 25 -18.22 5.59 -22.85
N ILE A 26 -16.92 5.33 -22.64
CA ILE A 26 -16.02 4.47 -23.40
C ILE A 26 -15.19 5.23 -24.45
N PHE A 27 -13.95 5.58 -24.05
CA PHE A 27 -12.77 5.55 -24.91
C PHE A 27 -11.56 5.15 -24.06
N PRO A 28 -10.78 4.12 -24.46
CA PRO A 28 -9.47 3.86 -23.89
C PRO A 28 -8.47 4.88 -24.45
N MET A 29 -7.69 5.51 -23.58
CA MET A 29 -6.52 6.29 -23.98
C MET A 29 -5.39 5.34 -24.39
N TYR A 30 -4.94 5.44 -25.64
CA TYR A 30 -3.56 5.13 -26.00
C TYR A 30 -2.65 6.20 -25.38
N SER A 31 -1.58 5.80 -24.69
CA SER A 31 -0.43 6.67 -24.45
C SER A 31 0.85 6.01 -24.95
N HIS A 32 1.59 6.76 -25.75
CA HIS A 32 3.03 6.62 -25.92
C HIS A 32 3.74 6.95 -24.61
N ALA A 33 4.95 6.40 -24.45
CA ALA A 33 5.84 6.61 -23.33
C ALA A 33 6.12 8.09 -23.05
N GLU A 34 5.51 8.63 -22.00
CA GLU A 34 5.97 9.71 -21.11
C GLU A 34 4.86 9.95 -20.08
N ASP A 35 5.01 9.32 -18.90
CA ASP A 35 4.39 9.60 -17.59
C ASP A 35 4.29 8.28 -16.80
N ARG A 36 5.31 7.97 -15.97
CA ARG A 36 5.10 6.97 -14.90
C ARG A 36 4.27 7.63 -13.79
N ASN A 37 3.08 7.08 -13.60
CA ASN A 37 2.25 7.29 -12.42
C ASN A 37 3.06 7.10 -11.13
N VAL A 38 2.75 7.88 -10.10
CA VAL A 38 3.51 8.02 -8.83
C VAL A 38 3.52 6.74 -7.95
N ASN A 39 3.08 5.56 -8.42
CA ASN A 39 3.21 4.28 -7.72
C ASN A 39 3.13 3.10 -8.71
N ASP A 40 4.07 2.16 -8.65
CA ASP A 40 3.94 0.85 -9.32
C ASP A 40 3.06 -0.07 -8.43
N VAL A 41 1.77 -0.11 -8.74
CA VAL A 41 0.72 -0.87 -8.05
C VAL A 41 0.40 -2.13 -8.86
N TYR A 42 0.60 -3.32 -8.29
CA TYR A 42 0.25 -4.59 -8.95
C TYR A 42 -0.90 -5.29 -8.22
N SER A 43 -2.01 -5.53 -8.94
CA SER A 43 -3.18 -6.28 -8.48
C SER A 43 -3.40 -7.51 -9.36
N TYR A 44 -3.86 -8.62 -8.75
CA TYR A 44 -4.07 -9.92 -9.41
C TYR A 44 -5.50 -10.01 -9.99
N GLU A 45 -5.74 -9.59 -11.23
CA GLU A 45 -7.04 -9.82 -11.92
C GLU A 45 -6.89 -10.19 -13.41
N ASN A 46 -7.68 -11.17 -13.86
CA ASN A 46 -7.72 -11.75 -15.21
C ASN A 46 -8.43 -10.83 -16.23
N VAL A 47 -7.84 -10.60 -17.41
CA VAL A 47 -8.55 -9.91 -18.53
C VAL A 47 -8.22 -10.53 -19.90
N HIS A 48 -9.27 -10.77 -20.70
CA HIS A 48 -9.24 -11.30 -22.08
C HIS A 48 -8.96 -10.20 -23.14
N PRO A 49 -8.43 -10.54 -24.35
CA PRO A 49 -7.85 -9.57 -25.27
C PRO A 49 -8.72 -9.24 -26.49
N GLU A 50 -8.61 -8.01 -27.01
CA GLU A 50 -8.89 -7.68 -28.42
C GLU A 50 -7.80 -6.76 -29.02
N THR A 51 -7.58 -6.96 -30.32
CA THR A 51 -6.42 -6.65 -31.16
C THR A 51 -6.37 -5.23 -31.72
N ALA A 52 -5.17 -4.67 -31.95
CA ALA A 52 -4.62 -4.30 -33.28
C ALA A 52 -3.44 -3.31 -33.19
N SER A 53 -2.54 -3.46 -34.17
CA SER A 53 -1.21 -2.89 -34.41
C SER A 53 -1.20 -1.50 -35.06
N GLU A 54 -0.12 -0.72 -34.89
CA GLU A 54 0.87 -0.42 -35.96
C GLU A 54 1.92 0.64 -35.53
N GLU A 55 3.10 0.50 -36.13
CA GLU A 55 4.40 1.14 -35.87
C GLU A 55 4.52 2.57 -36.43
N VAL A 56 5.44 3.34 -35.84
CA VAL A 56 6.05 4.52 -36.49
C VAL A 56 7.57 4.39 -36.40
N GLN A 57 8.21 4.22 -37.55
CA GLN A 57 9.64 4.42 -37.78
C GLN A 57 9.95 5.92 -37.86
N ASN A 58 11.13 6.34 -37.38
CA ASN A 58 11.82 7.48 -37.96
C ASN A 58 13.33 7.24 -38.04
N SER A 59 13.83 7.57 -39.21
CA SER A 59 15.14 7.28 -39.80
C SER A 59 16.18 8.38 -39.55
N GLU A 60 17.43 7.91 -39.41
CA GLU A 60 18.70 8.35 -40.02
C GLU A 60 19.18 9.82 -40.04
N THR A 61 20.50 9.94 -39.77
CA THR A 61 21.60 10.53 -40.59
C THR A 61 22.70 11.05 -39.65
N SER A 62 24.01 11.00 -39.89
CA SER A 62 24.88 10.43 -40.93
C SER A 62 26.34 10.61 -40.46
N GLU A 63 27.19 9.63 -40.80
CA GLU A 63 28.61 9.71 -41.22
C GLU A 63 29.65 10.50 -40.39
N ASP A 64 30.72 9.83 -39.95
CA ASP A 64 32.02 9.99 -40.64
C ASP A 64 33.02 8.85 -40.35
N ASN A 65 33.81 8.53 -41.38
CA ASN A 65 34.77 7.42 -41.48
C ASN A 65 36.12 7.72 -40.81
N THR A 66 36.80 6.69 -40.33
CA THR A 66 38.22 6.45 -40.68
C THR A 66 38.67 5.05 -40.23
N THR A 67 39.04 4.23 -41.20
CA THR A 67 39.70 2.93 -41.06
C THR A 67 41.22 3.09 -40.89
N VAL A 68 41.79 2.41 -39.90
CA VAL A 68 43.20 2.02 -39.88
C VAL A 68 43.27 0.55 -39.48
N SER A 69 43.78 -0.28 -40.39
CA SER A 69 44.19 -1.65 -40.14
C SER A 69 45.48 -1.65 -39.31
N ASP A 70 45.62 -2.59 -38.37
CA ASP A 70 46.73 -3.54 -38.39
C ASP A 70 46.63 -4.53 -37.23
N GLU A 71 46.92 -5.78 -37.59
CA GLU A 71 46.98 -6.98 -36.77
C GLU A 71 47.93 -6.80 -35.58
N ASN A 72 47.44 -7.04 -34.35
CA ASN A 72 48.13 -7.64 -33.20
C ASN A 72 47.47 -7.31 -31.86
N ILE A 73 46.32 -7.90 -31.51
CA ILE A 73 45.89 -7.98 -30.10
C ILE A 73 45.15 -9.31 -29.83
N TYR A 74 45.88 -10.43 -29.86
CA TYR A 74 45.51 -11.61 -29.08
C TYR A 74 46.39 -11.66 -27.83
N LYS A 75 45.94 -10.95 -26.78
CA LYS A 75 46.34 -11.13 -25.37
C LYS A 75 45.40 -10.27 -24.52
N LYS A 76 44.14 -10.69 -24.40
CA LYS A 76 43.29 -10.24 -23.30
C LYS A 76 43.64 -11.13 -22.11
N HIS A 77 44.12 -10.50 -21.04
CA HIS A 77 44.35 -11.16 -19.77
C HIS A 77 43.03 -11.76 -19.26
N ASP A 78 42.99 -13.07 -19.02
CA ASP A 78 41.88 -13.83 -18.41
C ASP A 78 41.66 -13.51 -16.91
N ASN A 79 42.06 -12.33 -16.44
CA ASN A 79 42.07 -12.00 -15.00
C ASN A 79 40.85 -11.18 -14.52
N ASP A 80 39.85 -10.89 -15.38
CA ASP A 80 38.69 -10.03 -15.07
C ASP A 80 37.32 -10.73 -15.26
N ALA A 81 37.26 -12.06 -15.20
CA ALA A 81 36.01 -12.79 -15.41
C ALA A 81 35.20 -12.94 -14.10
N GLY A 82 34.41 -11.92 -13.76
CA GLY A 82 33.29 -12.04 -12.82
C GLY A 82 32.70 -10.70 -12.38
N ILE A 83 31.37 -10.59 -12.35
CA ILE A 83 30.66 -9.46 -11.74
C ILE A 83 30.68 -9.67 -10.22
N ALA A 84 31.42 -8.84 -9.49
CA ALA A 84 31.49 -8.94 -8.03
C ALA A 84 30.18 -8.47 -7.39
N SER A 85 29.62 -9.28 -6.49
CA SER A 85 28.50 -8.86 -5.63
C SER A 85 28.97 -7.79 -4.61
N PHE A 86 28.08 -6.92 -4.16
CA PHE A 86 28.38 -6.09 -2.98
C PHE A 86 28.40 -6.95 -1.70
N ASP A 87 29.23 -6.57 -0.73
CA ASP A 87 29.44 -7.34 0.51
C ASP A 87 28.20 -7.28 1.42
N PHE A 88 27.60 -8.44 1.67
CA PHE A 88 26.43 -8.62 2.53
C PHE A 88 26.72 -9.70 3.58
N ARG A 89 26.55 -9.38 4.86
CA ARG A 89 26.87 -10.35 5.91
C ARG A 89 25.86 -11.49 5.91
N GLY A 90 26.32 -12.68 5.50
CA GLY A 90 25.51 -13.90 5.53
C GLY A 90 25.13 -14.33 6.93
N THR A 91 24.00 -15.04 7.02
CA THR A 91 23.43 -15.59 8.25
C THR A 91 24.10 -16.90 8.59
N GLU A 92 24.63 -17.02 9.81
CA GLU A 92 24.97 -18.31 10.39
C GLU A 92 23.66 -19.07 10.66
N VAL A 93 23.36 -20.08 9.85
CA VAL A 93 22.09 -20.81 9.95
C VAL A 93 22.26 -21.91 11.00
N ALA A 94 21.92 -21.58 12.24
CA ALA A 94 21.82 -22.59 13.30
C ALA A 94 20.63 -23.52 13.04
N GLY A 95 20.80 -24.80 13.31
CA GLY A 95 19.70 -25.75 13.38
C GLY A 95 18.85 -25.45 14.62
N GLU A 96 17.78 -24.67 14.46
CA GLU A 96 16.74 -24.52 15.49
C GLU A 96 15.31 -24.60 14.90
N ASN A 97 14.44 -25.21 15.72
CA ASN A 97 12.97 -25.35 15.68
C ASN A 97 12.37 -26.49 14.85
N ASN A 98 13.16 -27.24 14.09
CA ASN A 98 12.68 -28.46 13.45
C ASN A 98 13.69 -29.60 13.65
N LYS A 99 13.39 -30.48 14.62
CA LYS A 99 14.26 -31.61 15.01
C LYS A 99 14.74 -32.44 13.82
N LYS A 100 13.89 -32.61 12.80
CA LYS A 100 14.23 -33.40 11.61
C LYS A 100 15.27 -32.71 10.73
N SER A 101 15.16 -31.40 10.48
CA SER A 101 16.17 -30.69 9.68
C SER A 101 17.51 -30.56 10.40
N GLU A 102 17.50 -30.48 11.73
CA GLU A 102 18.69 -30.51 12.57
C GLU A 102 19.39 -31.88 12.54
N GLU A 103 18.62 -32.96 12.58
CA GLU A 103 19.13 -34.32 12.43
C GLU A 103 19.68 -34.54 11.02
N ASP A 104 18.95 -34.11 9.99
CA ASP A 104 19.36 -34.20 8.59
C ASP A 104 20.65 -33.41 8.31
N ALA A 105 20.82 -32.22 8.90
CA ALA A 105 22.02 -31.39 8.72
C ALA A 105 23.30 -32.05 9.29
N LYS A 106 23.14 -32.95 10.26
CA LYS A 106 24.24 -33.73 10.86
C LYS A 106 24.57 -35.00 10.07
N LEU A 107 23.78 -35.34 9.04
CA LEU A 107 24.06 -36.49 8.20
C LEU A 107 25.37 -36.27 7.44
N ARG A 108 26.13 -37.35 7.28
CA ARG A 108 27.32 -37.34 6.42
C ARG A 108 26.96 -37.18 4.95
N LYS A 109 25.73 -37.53 4.56
CA LYS A 109 25.23 -37.44 3.19
C LYS A 109 23.76 -37.02 3.16
N TYR A 110 23.44 -36.11 2.26
CA TYR A 110 22.08 -35.69 1.95
C TYR A 110 21.93 -35.55 0.43
N ASP A 111 21.11 -36.41 -0.17
CA ASP A 111 20.84 -36.41 -1.60
C ASP A 111 19.33 -36.22 -1.85
N PRO A 112 18.88 -34.99 -2.19
CA PRO A 112 17.46 -34.69 -2.37
C PRO A 112 16.84 -35.37 -3.60
N ARG A 113 17.66 -35.92 -4.52
CA ARG A 113 17.17 -36.63 -5.71
C ARG A 113 16.52 -37.95 -5.30
N ILE A 114 17.14 -38.67 -4.37
CA ILE A 114 16.63 -39.91 -3.80
C ILE A 114 15.43 -39.64 -2.88
N LEU A 115 15.44 -38.50 -2.19
CA LEU A 115 14.34 -38.07 -1.32
C LEU A 115 13.12 -37.54 -2.09
N GLY A 116 13.24 -37.34 -3.41
CA GLY A 116 12.16 -36.81 -4.24
C GLY A 116 11.87 -35.34 -3.98
N TYR A 117 12.88 -34.53 -3.62
CA TYR A 117 12.73 -33.08 -3.40
C TYR A 117 13.22 -32.22 -4.56
N MET A 118 13.59 -32.84 -5.69
CA MET A 118 14.09 -32.12 -6.87
C MET A 118 13.15 -32.22 -8.07
N THR A 119 13.14 -31.16 -8.88
CA THR A 119 12.62 -31.13 -10.26
C THR A 119 13.76 -31.46 -11.24
N ASP A 120 13.41 -31.81 -12.49
CA ASP A 120 14.38 -32.10 -13.55
C ASP A 120 15.33 -30.92 -13.83
N VAL A 121 16.55 -31.23 -14.27
CA VAL A 121 17.54 -30.25 -14.75
C VAL A 121 17.11 -29.75 -16.13
N LYS A 122 16.91 -28.43 -16.24
CA LYS A 122 16.61 -27.75 -17.50
C LYS A 122 17.90 -27.34 -18.22
N ASP A 123 17.77 -26.89 -19.47
CA ASP A 123 18.89 -26.51 -20.32
C ASP A 123 18.80 -25.02 -20.73
N GLN A 124 19.79 -24.22 -20.32
CA GLN A 124 19.91 -22.81 -20.67
C GLN A 124 20.39 -22.60 -22.12
N GLY A 125 20.88 -23.63 -22.79
CA GLY A 125 21.46 -23.53 -24.12
C GLY A 125 22.69 -22.63 -24.14
N LYS A 126 22.75 -21.73 -25.12
CA LYS A 126 23.93 -20.88 -25.35
C LYS A 126 23.90 -19.52 -24.61
N LEU A 127 22.83 -19.23 -23.87
CA LEU A 127 22.65 -17.93 -23.21
C LEU A 127 23.35 -17.87 -21.85
N GLY A 128 23.94 -16.73 -21.52
CA GLY A 128 24.53 -16.40 -20.22
C GLY A 128 23.50 -15.98 -19.17
N ILE A 129 22.47 -16.80 -18.94
CA ILE A 129 21.36 -16.48 -18.03
C ILE A 129 21.16 -17.49 -16.90
N CYS A 130 22.22 -18.23 -16.52
CA CYS A 130 22.19 -19.25 -15.47
C CYS A 130 21.61 -18.77 -14.12
N TRP A 131 21.66 -17.46 -13.85
CA TRP A 131 21.04 -16.82 -12.69
C TRP A 131 19.51 -17.06 -12.62
N THR A 132 18.81 -17.10 -13.76
CA THR A 132 17.36 -17.38 -13.84
C THR A 132 17.04 -18.81 -13.42
N PHE A 133 17.76 -19.78 -14.01
CA PHE A 133 17.63 -21.20 -13.73
C PHE A 133 17.96 -21.52 -12.28
N THR A 134 19.01 -20.90 -11.74
CA THR A 134 19.44 -21.11 -10.36
C THR A 134 18.40 -20.60 -9.37
N GLY A 135 17.88 -19.39 -9.58
CA GLY A 135 16.82 -18.82 -8.74
C GLY A 135 15.54 -19.65 -8.75
N ASN A 136 15.08 -20.05 -9.95
CA ASN A 136 13.93 -20.94 -10.09
C ASN A 136 14.17 -22.31 -9.44
N ALA A 137 15.34 -22.92 -9.63
CA ALA A 137 15.69 -24.19 -9.00
C ALA A 137 15.64 -24.12 -7.46
N ALA A 138 16.07 -23.00 -6.87
CA ALA A 138 15.99 -22.80 -5.42
C ALA A 138 14.55 -22.71 -4.93
N LEU A 139 13.69 -21.96 -5.63
CA LEU A 139 12.27 -21.86 -5.29
C LEU A 139 11.53 -23.19 -5.53
N GLU A 140 11.75 -23.87 -6.65
CA GLU A 140 11.16 -25.19 -6.95
C GLU A 140 11.53 -26.23 -5.89
N SER A 141 12.80 -26.26 -5.45
CA SER A 141 13.26 -27.13 -4.36
C SER A 141 12.56 -26.80 -3.04
N PHE A 142 12.45 -25.51 -2.68
CA PHE A 142 11.72 -25.08 -1.49
C PHE A 142 10.26 -25.52 -1.53
N LEU A 143 9.56 -25.29 -2.65
CA LEU A 143 8.15 -25.63 -2.83
C LEU A 143 7.90 -27.13 -2.73
N LYS A 144 8.70 -27.93 -3.45
CA LYS A 144 8.58 -29.40 -3.45
C LYS A 144 8.86 -29.98 -2.07
N ARG A 145 9.90 -29.50 -1.39
CA ARG A 145 10.25 -29.92 -0.02
C ARG A 145 9.14 -29.60 0.98
N ASN A 146 8.50 -28.45 0.86
CA ASN A 146 7.45 -28.00 1.80
C ASN A 146 6.04 -28.45 1.41
N GLY A 147 5.89 -29.34 0.42
CA GLY A 147 4.61 -29.97 0.08
C GLY A 147 3.68 -29.11 -0.77
N TYR A 148 4.17 -28.02 -1.38
CA TYR A 148 3.40 -27.22 -2.35
C TYR A 148 3.21 -27.95 -3.68
N GLY A 149 4.02 -28.97 -3.96
CA GLY A 149 3.95 -29.79 -5.17
C GLY A 149 5.04 -29.46 -6.19
N ASP A 150 4.88 -30.03 -7.38
CA ASP A 150 5.82 -29.87 -8.49
C ASP A 150 5.53 -28.59 -9.28
N TYR A 151 6.40 -27.60 -9.11
CA TYR A 151 6.37 -26.37 -9.90
C TYR A 151 7.44 -26.43 -11.00
N HIS A 152 7.07 -26.02 -12.20
CA HIS A 152 7.98 -25.80 -13.33
C HIS A 152 7.88 -24.33 -13.73
N LEU A 153 8.82 -23.52 -13.26
CA LEU A 153 8.79 -22.06 -13.38
C LEU A 153 9.43 -21.58 -14.68
N SER A 154 8.99 -20.45 -15.23
CA SER A 154 9.51 -19.91 -16.49
C SER A 154 10.79 -19.12 -16.27
N GLU A 155 11.90 -19.62 -16.80
CA GLU A 155 13.14 -18.83 -16.90
C GLU A 155 13.00 -17.69 -17.92
N GLU A 156 12.21 -17.90 -18.98
CA GLU A 156 11.97 -16.89 -20.03
C GLU A 156 11.31 -15.63 -19.45
N HIS A 157 10.36 -15.79 -18.53
CA HIS A 157 9.74 -14.63 -17.89
C HIS A 157 10.77 -13.83 -17.10
N MET A 158 11.60 -14.48 -16.28
CA MET A 158 12.63 -13.80 -15.50
C MET A 158 13.70 -13.16 -16.40
N ARG A 159 14.09 -13.84 -17.50
CA ARG A 159 15.02 -13.32 -18.50
C ARG A 159 14.56 -11.97 -19.07
N TRP A 160 13.29 -11.86 -19.48
CA TRP A 160 12.76 -10.63 -20.06
C TRP A 160 12.38 -9.59 -19.01
N TRP A 161 12.08 -10.00 -17.78
CA TRP A 161 11.89 -9.09 -16.65
C TRP A 161 13.17 -8.28 -16.36
N GLY A 162 14.33 -8.93 -16.43
CA GLY A 162 15.63 -8.29 -16.16
C GLY A 162 16.17 -7.39 -17.28
N LYS A 163 15.37 -7.03 -18.29
CA LYS A 163 15.80 -6.29 -19.48
C LYS A 163 15.19 -4.89 -19.54
N ASP A 164 15.79 -4.04 -20.37
CA ASP A 164 15.28 -2.72 -20.79
C ASP A 164 15.19 -1.68 -19.66
N GLY A 165 15.73 -1.99 -18.47
CA GLY A 165 15.67 -1.09 -17.33
C GLY A 165 14.24 -0.83 -16.86
N VAL A 166 13.25 -1.65 -17.22
CA VAL A 166 11.85 -1.43 -16.78
C VAL A 166 11.78 -1.48 -15.26
N TYR A 167 12.44 -2.47 -14.68
CA TYR A 167 12.56 -2.73 -13.24
C TYR A 167 14.01 -2.51 -12.78
N ASP A 168 14.65 -1.47 -13.32
CA ASP A 168 16.02 -1.00 -13.07
C ASP A 168 17.15 -1.93 -13.55
N TRP A 169 16.84 -3.21 -13.73
CA TRP A 169 17.70 -4.20 -14.37
C TRP A 169 17.74 -4.04 -15.91
N ASN A 170 18.95 -4.06 -16.45
CA ASN A 170 19.22 -4.06 -17.88
C ASN A 170 20.32 -5.08 -18.22
N ILE A 171 19.94 -6.35 -18.19
CA ILE A 171 20.85 -7.50 -18.28
C ILE A 171 20.87 -8.05 -19.71
N GLY A 172 22.05 -8.19 -20.31
CA GLY A 172 22.23 -8.86 -21.59
C GLY A 172 21.90 -10.36 -21.55
N ASP A 173 21.91 -11.01 -22.72
CA ASP A 173 21.76 -12.48 -22.80
C ASP A 173 23.10 -13.23 -22.72
N GLU A 174 24.23 -12.52 -22.67
CA GLU A 174 25.59 -13.10 -22.73
C GLU A 174 26.45 -12.77 -21.50
N GLU A 175 26.02 -11.82 -20.67
CA GLU A 175 26.87 -11.15 -19.67
C GLU A 175 26.81 -11.80 -18.27
N GLY A 176 25.82 -12.66 -18.01
CA GLY A 176 25.55 -13.17 -16.66
C GLY A 176 24.90 -12.14 -15.74
N SER A 177 24.54 -12.56 -14.52
CA SER A 177 24.06 -11.66 -13.46
C SER A 177 24.43 -12.16 -12.08
N THR A 178 24.23 -11.32 -11.07
CA THR A 178 24.33 -11.68 -9.66
C THR A 178 23.12 -12.52 -9.24
N ASN A 179 23.26 -13.28 -8.15
CA ASN A 179 22.14 -14.06 -7.62
C ASN A 179 21.03 -13.17 -7.03
N GLU A 180 21.37 -11.94 -6.66
CA GLU A 180 20.44 -10.94 -6.15
C GLU A 180 19.34 -10.58 -7.16
N THR A 181 19.60 -10.67 -8.47
CA THR A 181 18.57 -10.40 -9.50
C THR A 181 17.34 -11.30 -9.32
N SER A 182 17.57 -12.60 -9.08
CA SER A 182 16.48 -13.54 -8.85
C SER A 182 15.75 -13.24 -7.54
N VAL A 183 16.46 -12.77 -6.51
CA VAL A 183 15.86 -12.34 -5.24
C VAL A 183 14.96 -11.13 -5.44
N GLY A 184 15.43 -10.10 -6.17
CA GLY A 184 14.65 -8.92 -6.53
C GLY A 184 13.38 -9.25 -7.33
N TYR A 185 13.50 -10.18 -8.28
CA TYR A 185 12.36 -10.69 -9.05
C TYR A 185 11.31 -11.35 -8.15
N PHE A 186 11.71 -12.25 -7.25
CA PHE A 186 10.76 -12.94 -6.37
C PHE A 186 10.16 -12.02 -5.30
N THR A 187 10.97 -11.15 -4.70
CA THR A 187 10.54 -10.26 -3.61
C THR A 187 9.74 -9.05 -4.09
N SER A 188 9.67 -8.81 -5.40
CA SER A 188 8.80 -7.80 -6.01
C SER A 188 7.42 -8.32 -6.42
N TRP A 189 7.16 -9.63 -6.29
CA TRP A 189 5.92 -10.31 -6.70
C TRP A 189 5.53 -10.12 -8.18
N LEU A 190 6.51 -9.79 -9.02
CA LEU A 190 6.35 -9.73 -10.48
C LEU A 190 6.49 -11.11 -11.13
N GLY A 191 6.61 -12.15 -10.32
CA GLY A 191 6.78 -13.54 -10.70
C GLY A 191 6.68 -14.47 -9.50
N PRO A 192 6.83 -15.79 -9.71
CA PRO A 192 7.12 -16.44 -10.99
C PRO A 192 5.90 -16.64 -11.91
N LYS A 193 6.16 -17.05 -13.16
CA LYS A 193 5.16 -17.62 -14.08
C LYS A 193 5.50 -19.08 -14.37
N TYR A 194 4.56 -19.86 -14.91
CA TYR A 194 4.83 -21.25 -15.28
C TYR A 194 5.54 -21.39 -16.62
N GLU A 195 6.44 -22.37 -16.72
CA GLU A 195 7.14 -22.74 -17.97
C GLU A 195 6.16 -23.15 -19.08
N LYS A 196 5.07 -23.85 -18.72
CA LYS A 196 4.03 -24.24 -19.69
C LYS A 196 3.34 -23.04 -20.37
N ASP A 197 3.30 -21.90 -19.70
CA ASP A 197 2.63 -20.69 -20.17
C ASP A 197 3.63 -19.77 -20.89
N LEU A 198 4.88 -19.73 -20.43
CA LEU A 198 5.98 -18.98 -21.06
C LEU A 198 7.21 -19.89 -21.22
N PRO A 199 7.24 -20.72 -22.26
CA PRO A 199 8.32 -21.69 -22.45
C PRO A 199 9.63 -20.99 -22.80
N TYR A 200 10.73 -21.58 -22.34
CA TYR A 200 12.06 -21.06 -22.57
C TYR A 200 12.49 -21.07 -24.04
N ASN A 201 13.07 -19.95 -24.50
CA ASN A 201 13.67 -19.83 -25.82
C ASN A 201 15.15 -19.44 -25.74
N GLY A 202 16.00 -20.43 -25.43
CA GLY A 202 17.46 -20.25 -25.27
C GLY A 202 18.29 -20.27 -26.56
N ASN A 203 17.66 -20.36 -27.74
CA ASN A 203 18.39 -20.60 -28.99
C ASN A 203 18.94 -19.33 -29.65
N GLN A 204 18.40 -18.16 -29.30
CA GLN A 204 18.79 -16.88 -29.86
C GLN A 204 18.90 -15.81 -28.76
N THR A 205 19.93 -14.98 -28.87
CA THR A 205 20.03 -13.75 -28.08
C THR A 205 19.08 -12.70 -28.65
N ARG A 206 18.78 -11.66 -27.87
CA ARG A 206 18.05 -10.49 -28.37
C ARG A 206 18.77 -9.82 -29.55
N LEU A 207 20.10 -9.77 -29.53
CA LEU A 207 20.91 -9.20 -30.63
C LEU A 207 20.78 -10.04 -31.91
N GLU A 208 20.56 -11.34 -31.77
CA GLU A 208 20.28 -12.26 -32.88
C GLU A 208 18.79 -12.27 -33.31
N GLY A 209 17.95 -11.39 -32.73
CA GLY A 209 16.57 -11.20 -33.12
C GLY A 209 15.52 -11.88 -32.24
N ALA A 210 15.90 -12.47 -31.11
CA ALA A 210 14.91 -12.96 -30.14
C ALA A 210 14.02 -11.81 -29.64
N LYS A 211 12.72 -12.07 -29.53
CA LYS A 211 11.70 -11.09 -29.10
C LYS A 211 11.09 -11.52 -27.77
N LYS A 212 10.70 -10.53 -26.96
CA LYS A 212 9.88 -10.73 -25.77
C LYS A 212 8.62 -11.54 -26.15
N PRO A 213 8.27 -12.63 -25.43
CA PRO A 213 7.11 -13.45 -25.77
C PRO A 213 5.84 -12.62 -25.89
N ALA A 214 5.03 -12.90 -26.91
CA ALA A 214 3.81 -12.13 -27.19
C ALA A 214 2.78 -12.20 -26.04
N ASN A 215 2.76 -13.31 -25.31
CA ASN A 215 1.90 -13.53 -24.15
C ASN A 215 2.60 -13.20 -22.82
N TYR A 216 3.75 -12.51 -22.82
CA TYR A 216 4.51 -12.21 -21.60
C TYR A 216 3.65 -11.54 -20.54
N ASP A 217 2.89 -10.49 -20.90
CA ASP A 217 2.07 -9.75 -19.95
C ASP A 217 0.77 -10.49 -19.60
N SER A 218 0.17 -11.19 -20.56
CA SER A 218 -1.11 -11.90 -20.39
C SER A 218 -1.00 -13.27 -19.71
N ALA A 219 0.19 -13.89 -19.69
CA ALA A 219 0.39 -15.17 -19.02
C ALA A 219 0.16 -15.01 -17.50
N PRO A 220 -0.53 -15.95 -16.85
CA PRO A 220 -0.83 -15.83 -15.43
C PRO A 220 0.45 -15.94 -14.58
N LEU A 221 0.50 -15.13 -13.51
CA LEU A 221 1.42 -15.37 -12.40
C LEU A 221 1.03 -16.67 -11.68
N THR A 222 2.01 -17.34 -11.07
CA THR A 222 1.69 -18.42 -10.14
C THR A 222 0.93 -17.87 -8.93
N ASP A 223 0.42 -18.77 -8.10
CA ASP A 223 -0.20 -18.47 -6.82
C ASP A 223 0.81 -18.31 -5.68
N ILE A 224 2.11 -18.38 -5.97
CA ILE A 224 3.19 -18.33 -4.98
C ILE A 224 3.71 -16.90 -4.83
N GLN A 225 3.69 -16.42 -3.60
CA GLN A 225 4.28 -15.14 -3.20
C GLN A 225 5.44 -15.40 -2.24
N VAL A 226 6.64 -14.94 -2.59
CA VAL A 226 7.82 -15.05 -1.72
C VAL A 226 7.78 -13.96 -0.66
N LEU A 227 7.92 -14.35 0.60
CA LEU A 227 7.87 -13.45 1.76
C LEU A 227 9.24 -13.22 2.39
N ASP A 228 10.06 -14.28 2.41
CA ASP A 228 11.33 -14.28 3.11
C ASP A 228 12.40 -14.94 2.24
N VAL A 229 13.57 -14.32 2.18
CA VAL A 229 14.79 -14.83 1.52
C VAL A 229 15.97 -14.60 2.45
N VAL A 230 16.66 -15.68 2.84
CA VAL A 230 17.84 -15.60 3.70
C VAL A 230 19.10 -15.51 2.86
N ASN A 231 20.01 -14.60 3.22
CA ASN A 231 21.39 -14.64 2.78
C ASN A 231 22.17 -15.59 3.71
N VAL A 232 22.75 -16.64 3.15
CA VAL A 232 23.37 -17.77 3.88
C VAL A 232 24.87 -17.52 4.04
N ALA A 233 25.40 -17.70 5.25
CA ALA A 233 26.82 -17.63 5.50
C ALA A 233 27.57 -18.73 4.72
N ARG A 234 28.81 -18.42 4.35
CA ARG A 234 29.66 -19.27 3.48
C ARG A 234 30.18 -20.53 4.17
N ASP A 235 30.02 -20.65 5.48
CA ASP A 235 30.51 -21.81 6.21
C ASP A 235 29.66 -23.06 5.90
N ARG A 236 30.33 -24.22 5.96
CA ARG A 236 29.73 -25.50 5.56
C ARG A 236 28.50 -25.85 6.36
N GLU A 237 28.49 -25.56 7.66
CA GLU A 237 27.40 -25.93 8.55
C GLU A 237 26.16 -25.10 8.26
N SER A 238 26.31 -23.80 8.00
CA SER A 238 25.22 -22.92 7.57
C SER A 238 24.65 -23.35 6.23
N VAL A 239 25.50 -23.70 5.25
CA VAL A 239 25.04 -24.16 3.92
C VAL A 239 24.27 -25.48 4.04
N LYS A 240 24.79 -26.47 4.76
CA LYS A 240 24.08 -27.75 5.02
C LYS A 240 22.74 -27.52 5.72
N SER A 241 22.72 -26.68 6.75
CA SER A 241 21.50 -26.35 7.50
C SER A 241 20.48 -25.61 6.64
N ALA A 242 20.94 -24.70 5.77
CA ALA A 242 20.06 -24.01 4.82
C ALA A 242 19.48 -24.99 3.79
N ILE A 243 20.25 -25.94 3.28
CA ILE A 243 19.76 -26.98 2.36
C ILE A 243 18.67 -27.82 3.02
N THR A 244 18.88 -28.31 4.24
CA THR A 244 17.86 -29.14 4.91
C THR A 244 16.66 -28.34 5.38
N LYS A 245 16.80 -27.05 5.64
CA LYS A 245 15.68 -26.21 6.07
C LYS A 245 14.87 -25.67 4.90
N TYR A 246 15.55 -25.24 3.84
CA TYR A 246 14.99 -24.44 2.76
C TYR A 246 15.05 -25.12 1.39
N GLY A 247 15.73 -26.26 1.28
CA GLY A 247 15.78 -27.09 0.07
C GLY A 247 17.01 -26.83 -0.81
N ALA A 248 17.45 -25.57 -0.95
CA ALA A 248 18.63 -25.25 -1.76
C ALA A 248 19.28 -23.93 -1.33
N VAL A 249 20.57 -23.77 -1.66
CA VAL A 249 21.33 -22.53 -1.56
C VAL A 249 21.82 -22.13 -2.95
N THR A 250 21.37 -21.00 -3.45
CA THR A 250 21.90 -20.38 -4.67
C THR A 250 23.34 -19.93 -4.43
N SER A 251 24.27 -20.20 -5.35
CA SER A 251 25.66 -19.72 -5.29
C SER A 251 26.30 -19.67 -6.68
N GLY A 252 27.33 -18.84 -6.85
CA GLY A 252 28.17 -18.82 -8.05
C GLY A 252 29.46 -19.63 -7.89
N TYR A 253 30.07 -20.02 -9.01
CA TYR A 253 31.43 -20.58 -9.06
C TYR A 253 32.12 -20.26 -10.41
N TYR A 254 33.40 -20.60 -10.53
CA TYR A 254 34.14 -20.48 -11.78
C TYR A 254 34.05 -21.78 -12.57
N ASN A 255 33.31 -21.80 -13.66
CA ASN A 255 33.27 -22.93 -14.58
C ASN A 255 34.36 -22.83 -15.66
N ASN A 256 35.19 -23.87 -15.75
CA ASN A 256 36.12 -24.07 -16.87
C ASN A 256 36.43 -25.58 -17.01
N PRO A 257 36.43 -26.14 -18.25
CA PRO A 257 36.71 -27.56 -18.49
C PRO A 257 38.03 -28.09 -17.91
N ARG A 258 38.99 -27.21 -17.60
CA ARG A 258 40.24 -27.56 -16.90
C ARG A 258 40.00 -28.25 -15.55
N TYR A 259 38.94 -27.89 -14.86
CA TYR A 259 38.65 -28.28 -13.47
C TYR A 259 37.59 -29.39 -13.35
N VAL A 260 36.98 -29.80 -14.48
CA VAL A 260 35.96 -30.85 -14.56
C VAL A 260 36.64 -32.23 -14.68
N SER A 261 36.08 -33.27 -14.07
CA SER A 261 36.50 -34.67 -14.25
C SER A 261 36.20 -35.18 -15.66
N ARG A 262 36.83 -36.29 -16.04
CA ARG A 262 36.68 -36.85 -17.40
C ARG A 262 35.28 -37.38 -17.70
N ASP A 263 34.55 -37.82 -16.68
CA ASP A 263 33.15 -38.25 -16.76
C ASP A 263 32.16 -37.09 -16.60
N GLU A 264 32.66 -35.88 -16.37
CA GLU A 264 31.88 -34.65 -16.17
C GLU A 264 30.96 -34.67 -14.93
N ASP A 265 31.15 -35.63 -14.02
CA ASP A 265 30.32 -35.78 -12.82
C ASP A 265 30.88 -35.01 -11.60
N SER A 266 32.14 -34.56 -11.65
CA SER A 266 32.77 -33.83 -10.54
C SER A 266 33.66 -32.66 -10.97
N PHE A 267 33.85 -31.71 -10.06
CA PHE A 267 34.53 -30.44 -10.32
C PHE A 267 35.37 -29.97 -9.12
N PHE A 268 36.60 -29.51 -9.40
CA PHE A 268 37.46 -28.91 -8.38
C PHE A 268 38.40 -27.85 -8.98
N CYS A 269 38.14 -26.58 -8.66
CA CYS A 269 39.03 -25.46 -8.90
C CYS A 269 39.90 -25.18 -7.67
N ASN A 270 41.21 -25.37 -7.80
CA ASN A 270 42.19 -25.08 -6.76
C ASN A 270 42.74 -23.64 -6.80
N GLU A 271 42.20 -22.80 -7.69
CA GLU A 271 42.63 -21.42 -7.93
C GLU A 271 41.55 -20.44 -7.45
N ALA A 272 41.94 -19.37 -6.78
CA ALA A 272 41.01 -18.33 -6.32
C ALA A 272 40.67 -17.37 -7.48
N LEU A 273 39.76 -17.80 -8.35
CA LEU A 273 39.28 -17.06 -9.53
C LEU A 273 37.95 -16.36 -9.24
N GLY A 274 37.54 -15.46 -10.14
CA GLY A 274 36.20 -14.87 -10.15
C GLY A 274 35.10 -15.92 -10.43
N GLN A 275 33.84 -15.50 -10.53
CA GLN A 275 32.72 -16.39 -10.84
C GLN A 275 32.15 -16.09 -12.23
N ASN A 276 31.78 -17.12 -12.99
CA ASN A 276 31.18 -16.97 -14.33
C ASN A 276 29.94 -17.86 -14.53
N HIS A 277 29.51 -18.62 -13.52
CA HIS A 277 28.35 -19.49 -13.59
C HIS A 277 27.64 -19.58 -12.24
N ALA A 278 26.31 -19.76 -12.26
CA ALA A 278 25.46 -19.86 -11.07
C ALA A 278 24.81 -21.25 -10.99
N ILE A 279 24.69 -21.79 -9.78
CA ILE A 279 24.12 -23.10 -9.48
C ILE A 279 23.27 -23.09 -8.20
N ALA A 280 22.41 -24.10 -8.05
CA ALA A 280 21.74 -24.37 -6.78
C ALA A 280 22.47 -25.51 -6.06
N ILE A 281 23.03 -25.26 -4.88
CA ILE A 281 23.55 -26.28 -3.98
C ILE A 281 22.37 -26.94 -3.28
N VAL A 282 22.21 -28.25 -3.46
CA VAL A 282 20.98 -28.98 -3.06
C VAL A 282 21.27 -30.14 -2.13
N GLY A 283 22.53 -30.57 -2.01
CA GLY A 283 22.91 -31.66 -1.15
C GLY A 283 24.41 -31.75 -0.94
N TRP A 284 24.84 -32.82 -0.28
CA TRP A 284 26.25 -33.06 0.00
C TRP A 284 26.53 -34.52 0.31
N ASP A 285 27.81 -34.89 0.25
CA ASP A 285 28.33 -36.17 0.70
C ASP A 285 29.75 -35.97 1.23
N ASP A 286 29.92 -36.05 2.56
CA ASP A 286 31.20 -35.90 3.27
C ASP A 286 32.21 -37.00 2.95
N ASP A 287 31.72 -38.13 2.43
CA ASP A 287 32.54 -39.28 2.06
C ASP A 287 32.75 -39.37 0.54
N TYR A 288 32.27 -38.40 -0.24
CA TYR A 288 32.49 -38.36 -1.68
C TYR A 288 33.99 -38.40 -1.99
N SER A 289 34.42 -39.45 -2.69
CA SER A 289 35.83 -39.78 -2.83
C SER A 289 36.58 -38.67 -3.57
N LYS A 290 37.69 -38.22 -3.01
CA LYS A 290 38.61 -37.29 -3.70
C LYS A 290 39.16 -37.85 -5.01
N ASP A 291 39.13 -39.17 -5.19
CA ASP A 291 39.62 -39.83 -6.40
C ASP A 291 38.69 -39.67 -7.60
N ASN A 292 37.44 -39.26 -7.38
CA ASN A 292 36.49 -38.94 -8.44
C ASN A 292 36.88 -37.66 -9.20
N PHE A 293 37.63 -36.74 -8.55
CA PHE A 293 38.11 -35.49 -9.16
C PHE A 293 39.39 -35.73 -9.96
N ASP A 294 39.27 -36.29 -11.16
CA ASP A 294 40.40 -36.61 -12.03
C ASP A 294 40.70 -35.56 -13.12
N GLY A 295 40.21 -34.33 -12.92
CA GLY A 295 40.45 -33.17 -13.78
C GLY A 295 41.91 -32.69 -13.80
N ARG A 296 42.22 -31.74 -14.68
CA ARG A 296 43.61 -31.28 -14.93
C ARG A 296 44.21 -30.45 -13.80
N ALA A 297 43.38 -29.94 -12.89
CA ALA A 297 43.81 -29.14 -11.75
C ALA A 297 44.38 -29.96 -10.58
N GLY A 298 44.33 -31.28 -10.67
CA GLY A 298 44.68 -32.19 -9.59
C GLY A 298 43.49 -32.54 -8.71
N LYS A 299 43.75 -33.31 -7.64
CA LYS A 299 42.74 -33.81 -6.71
C LYS A 299 42.64 -32.92 -5.47
N PRO A 300 41.46 -32.80 -4.85
CA PRO A 300 41.36 -32.22 -3.51
C PRO A 300 42.11 -33.10 -2.50
N GLN A 301 42.47 -32.51 -1.36
CA GLN A 301 43.25 -33.21 -0.34
C GLN A 301 42.41 -34.25 0.41
N ASN A 302 41.15 -33.93 0.68
CA ASN A 302 40.21 -34.72 1.46
C ASN A 302 38.97 -35.10 0.64
N ASN A 303 38.25 -36.10 1.12
CA ASN A 303 36.91 -36.43 0.64
C ASN A 303 35.92 -35.31 1.02
N GLY A 304 34.79 -35.29 0.32
CA GLY A 304 33.68 -34.42 0.63
C GLY A 304 33.33 -33.48 -0.51
N ALA A 305 32.06 -33.45 -0.87
CA ALA A 305 31.57 -32.64 -1.99
C ALA A 305 30.15 -32.14 -1.77
N TRP A 306 29.86 -30.99 -2.36
CA TRP A 306 28.53 -30.47 -2.58
C TRP A 306 27.89 -31.13 -3.81
N LEU A 307 26.62 -31.50 -3.69
CA LEU A 307 25.78 -31.85 -4.84
C LEU A 307 25.07 -30.59 -5.33
N VAL A 308 25.28 -30.22 -6.59
CA VAL A 308 24.66 -29.03 -7.18
C VAL A 308 23.76 -29.38 -8.37
N LYS A 309 22.65 -28.67 -8.50
CA LYS A 309 21.77 -28.69 -9.66
C LYS A 309 22.25 -27.63 -10.66
N ASN A 310 22.65 -28.07 -11.85
CA ASN A 310 23.11 -27.20 -12.93
C ASN A 310 21.95 -26.84 -13.89
N SER A 311 22.27 -26.18 -15.00
CA SER A 311 21.32 -25.69 -16.01
C SER A 311 21.74 -26.01 -17.45
N TRP A 312 22.38 -27.15 -17.68
CA TRP A 312 22.84 -27.61 -19.02
C TRP A 312 22.16 -28.91 -19.47
N GLY A 313 20.93 -29.15 -19.02
CA GLY A 313 20.22 -30.40 -19.30
C GLY A 313 20.91 -31.63 -18.71
N LYS A 314 20.62 -32.81 -19.26
CA LYS A 314 21.15 -34.10 -18.77
C LYS A 314 22.45 -34.46 -19.51
N TYR A 315 23.50 -33.65 -19.30
CA TYR A 315 24.77 -33.75 -20.04
C TYR A 315 25.73 -34.85 -19.56
N ASN A 316 25.60 -35.29 -18.30
CA ASN A 316 26.50 -36.26 -17.66
C ASN A 316 25.74 -37.45 -17.05
N SER A 317 26.46 -38.35 -16.37
CA SER A 317 25.88 -39.58 -15.80
C SER A 317 25.02 -39.28 -14.56
N GLU A 318 25.26 -38.14 -13.91
CA GLU A 318 24.48 -37.62 -12.79
C GLU A 318 23.19 -36.88 -13.22
N ASN A 319 22.76 -37.01 -14.47
CA ASN A 319 21.56 -36.39 -15.05
C ASN A 319 21.54 -34.86 -14.95
N GLY A 320 22.69 -34.22 -15.16
CA GLY A 320 22.84 -32.77 -15.14
C GLY A 320 23.19 -32.18 -13.76
N TYR A 321 23.30 -33.02 -12.73
CA TYR A 321 23.87 -32.63 -11.44
C TYR A 321 25.40 -32.73 -11.46
N LEU A 322 26.07 -32.03 -10.55
CA LEU A 322 27.53 -32.01 -10.47
C LEU A 322 27.97 -32.10 -9.01
N TRP A 323 29.05 -32.84 -8.76
CA TRP A 323 29.71 -32.87 -7.45
C TRP A 323 30.86 -31.84 -7.41
N ILE A 324 30.73 -30.80 -6.60
CA ILE A 324 31.78 -29.78 -6.42
C ILE A 324 32.50 -30.04 -5.11
N SER A 325 33.82 -30.20 -5.14
CA SER A 325 34.61 -30.44 -3.93
C SER A 325 34.38 -29.34 -2.88
N TYR A 326 34.34 -29.71 -1.60
CA TYR A 326 34.33 -28.73 -0.50
C TYR A 326 35.57 -27.83 -0.48
N GLU A 327 36.65 -28.24 -1.12
CA GLU A 327 37.91 -27.49 -1.18
C GLU A 327 37.98 -26.51 -2.36
N ASP A 328 36.96 -26.49 -3.22
CA ASP A 328 36.87 -25.56 -4.34
C ASP A 328 37.02 -24.10 -3.87
N LYS A 329 37.82 -23.32 -4.61
CA LYS A 329 38.19 -21.95 -4.23
C LYS A 329 37.24 -20.87 -4.74
N THR A 330 36.23 -21.24 -5.52
CA THR A 330 35.39 -20.31 -6.27
C THR A 330 33.92 -20.38 -5.87
N ILE A 331 33.40 -21.56 -5.57
CA ILE A 331 32.05 -21.75 -5.01
C ILE A 331 31.96 -21.11 -3.62
N LEU A 332 30.83 -20.47 -3.29
CA LEU A 332 30.62 -19.77 -2.01
C LEU A 332 31.69 -18.70 -1.71
N SER A 333 32.46 -18.24 -2.70
CA SER A 333 33.53 -17.25 -2.48
C SER A 333 32.96 -15.84 -2.26
N PHE A 334 31.84 -15.53 -2.92
CA PHE A 334 31.06 -14.29 -2.76
C PHE A 334 29.96 -14.42 -1.70
N THR A 335 29.35 -13.29 -1.34
CA THR A 335 28.35 -13.20 -0.27
C THR A 335 26.91 -13.30 -0.75
N ASP A 336 26.65 -13.36 -2.05
CA ASP A 336 25.32 -13.43 -2.63
C ASP A 336 24.80 -14.88 -2.69
N ASN A 337 24.80 -15.57 -1.55
CA ASN A 337 24.29 -16.93 -1.41
C ASN A 337 22.91 -16.90 -0.77
N TYR A 338 21.89 -17.46 -1.41
CA TYR A 338 20.50 -17.26 -0.99
C TYR A 338 19.68 -18.54 -0.90
N SER A 339 18.75 -18.57 0.07
CA SER A 339 17.68 -19.57 0.15
C SER A 339 16.32 -18.89 0.31
N ILE A 340 15.30 -19.42 -0.34
CA ILE A 340 13.90 -19.04 -0.08
C ILE A 340 13.52 -19.57 1.30
N ALA A 341 13.05 -18.70 2.20
CA ALA A 341 12.78 -19.08 3.59
C ALA A 341 11.28 -19.19 3.89
N ARG A 342 10.44 -18.42 3.19
CA ARG A 342 8.98 -18.47 3.36
C ARG A 342 8.27 -17.98 2.10
N VAL A 343 7.17 -18.66 1.79
CA VAL A 343 6.20 -18.28 0.76
C VAL A 343 4.79 -18.33 1.32
N GLN A 344 3.83 -17.80 0.58
CA GLN A 344 2.40 -17.98 0.84
C GLN A 344 1.61 -18.17 -0.46
N GLN A 345 0.39 -18.68 -0.33
CA GLN A 345 -0.62 -18.78 -1.38
C GLN A 345 -1.85 -17.95 -0.98
N GLU A 346 -1.76 -16.61 -1.10
CA GLU A 346 -2.89 -15.71 -0.82
C GLU A 346 -3.22 -14.82 -2.02
N GLN A 347 -4.52 -14.76 -2.34
CA GLN A 347 -5.05 -13.95 -3.44
C GLN A 347 -5.58 -12.61 -2.95
N GLY A 348 -5.65 -11.63 -3.88
CA GLY A 348 -6.21 -10.31 -3.63
C GLY A 348 -5.31 -9.38 -2.81
N GLN A 349 -4.07 -9.79 -2.51
CA GLN A 349 -3.07 -8.91 -1.92
C GLN A 349 -2.36 -8.08 -2.99
N LYS A 350 -1.78 -6.97 -2.55
CA LYS A 350 -1.04 -6.01 -3.37
C LYS A 350 0.22 -5.57 -2.65
N MET A 351 1.31 -5.45 -3.41
CA MET A 351 2.60 -4.94 -2.92
C MET A 351 2.82 -3.48 -3.35
N TYR A 352 3.19 -2.65 -2.39
CA TYR A 352 3.71 -1.30 -2.59
C TYR A 352 5.23 -1.31 -2.41
N GLN A 353 5.97 -0.81 -3.41
CA GLN A 353 7.43 -0.78 -3.42
C GLN A 353 7.93 0.35 -4.32
N HIS A 354 9.18 0.77 -4.10
CA HIS A 354 9.90 1.76 -4.93
C HIS A 354 11.16 1.20 -5.59
N GLU A 355 11.50 -0.05 -5.29
CA GLU A 355 12.72 -0.71 -5.77
C GLU A 355 12.45 -2.17 -6.11
N TYR A 356 13.35 -2.75 -6.91
CA TYR A 356 13.28 -4.12 -7.41
C TYR A 356 14.49 -4.98 -7.04
N SER A 357 15.37 -4.47 -6.19
CA SER A 357 16.59 -5.13 -5.72
C SER A 357 17.30 -4.25 -4.69
N LEU A 358 18.17 -4.84 -3.88
CA LEU A 358 19.17 -4.08 -3.13
C LEU A 358 20.52 -4.12 -3.86
N SER A 359 21.24 -2.99 -3.85
CA SER A 359 22.58 -2.87 -4.47
C SER A 359 23.63 -2.31 -3.51
N SER A 360 23.19 -1.85 -2.34
CA SER A 360 24.02 -1.28 -1.28
C SER A 360 23.31 -1.41 0.07
N MET A 361 24.01 -1.00 1.13
CA MET A 361 23.45 -0.90 2.48
C MET A 361 23.62 0.53 3.01
N LEU A 362 22.62 1.00 3.75
CA LEU A 362 22.73 2.20 4.59
C LEU A 362 23.02 1.75 6.03
N LYS A 363 24.08 2.29 6.66
CA LYS A 363 24.55 1.86 7.99
C LYS A 363 24.69 3.03 8.96
N ASP A 364 24.14 2.89 10.16
CA ASP A 364 24.27 3.86 11.26
C ASP A 364 24.13 3.14 12.63
N ASN A 365 24.41 3.81 13.74
CA ASN A 365 24.19 3.26 15.08
C ASN A 365 22.71 2.87 15.29
N VAL A 366 21.79 3.70 14.79
CA VAL A 366 20.36 3.43 14.69
C VAL A 366 19.90 3.92 13.33
N VAL A 367 19.27 3.05 12.55
CA VAL A 367 18.67 3.43 11.26
C VAL A 367 17.19 3.69 11.48
N SER A 368 16.65 4.77 10.92
CA SER A 368 15.21 5.06 10.91
C SER A 368 14.86 5.60 9.54
N ALA A 369 14.29 4.75 8.69
CA ALA A 369 14.02 5.05 7.29
C ALA A 369 12.55 4.76 6.97
N ALA A 370 11.97 5.52 6.05
CA ALA A 370 10.58 5.38 5.66
C ALA A 370 10.41 5.49 4.15
N ASN A 371 9.54 4.64 3.58
CA ASN A 371 9.06 4.77 2.21
C ASN A 371 7.63 5.31 2.23
N ARG A 372 7.41 6.36 1.45
CA ARG A 372 6.12 7.05 1.28
C ARG A 372 5.35 6.43 0.11
N PHE A 373 4.12 6.02 0.34
CA PHE A 373 3.25 5.39 -0.65
C PHE A 373 1.90 6.11 -0.72
N ASN A 374 1.20 5.99 -1.85
CA ASN A 374 -0.19 6.42 -1.99
C ASN A 374 -1.13 5.22 -1.83
N PHE A 375 -1.63 5.00 -0.63
CA PHE A 375 -2.50 3.86 -0.34
C PHE A 375 -3.89 4.02 -0.94
N GLY A 376 -4.45 2.90 -1.39
CA GLY A 376 -5.76 2.83 -2.02
C GLY A 376 -6.90 3.02 -1.04
N LYS A 377 -8.12 2.90 -1.57
CA LYS A 377 -9.33 2.97 -0.75
C LYS A 377 -9.56 1.65 -0.03
N ASN A 378 -10.01 1.74 1.22
CA ASN A 378 -10.44 0.60 2.02
C ASN A 378 -9.39 -0.53 2.06
N GLU A 379 -8.11 -0.18 2.16
CA GLU A 379 -7.00 -1.14 2.20
C GLU A 379 -6.54 -1.39 3.64
N SER A 380 -6.28 -2.64 3.99
CA SER A 380 -5.61 -3.04 5.23
C SER A 380 -4.17 -3.48 4.96
N LEU A 381 -3.25 -3.09 5.84
CA LEU A 381 -1.85 -3.54 5.82
C LEU A 381 -1.76 -4.95 6.43
N GLN A 382 -1.23 -5.88 5.64
CA GLN A 382 -1.03 -7.29 5.95
C GLN A 382 0.41 -7.61 6.33
N GLY A 383 1.38 -6.84 5.82
CA GLY A 383 2.78 -7.11 6.05
C GLY A 383 3.70 -5.96 5.69
N VAL A 384 4.87 -5.92 6.30
CA VAL A 384 5.97 -5.03 5.91
C VAL A 384 7.21 -5.88 5.66
N MET A 385 7.69 -5.86 4.42
CA MET A 385 8.94 -6.52 4.03
C MET A 385 10.08 -5.50 4.04
N PHE A 386 11.23 -5.88 4.56
CA PHE A 386 12.45 -5.08 4.43
C PHE A 386 13.69 -5.97 4.39
N ALA A 387 14.79 -5.44 3.85
CA ALA A 387 16.06 -6.14 3.80
C ALA A 387 17.10 -5.56 4.77
N THR A 388 17.87 -6.41 5.43
CA THR A 388 18.93 -6.00 6.37
C THR A 388 20.00 -7.09 6.53
N ASP A 389 21.24 -6.69 6.84
CA ASP A 389 22.33 -7.61 7.25
C ASP A 389 22.52 -7.65 8.79
N SER A 390 21.61 -7.01 9.53
CA SER A 390 21.67 -6.85 11.00
C SER A 390 20.92 -7.98 11.73
N GLY A 391 21.26 -9.24 11.44
CA GLY A 391 20.70 -10.40 12.14
C GLY A 391 20.78 -10.26 13.66
N GLY A 392 19.64 -10.42 14.35
CA GLY A 392 19.52 -10.27 15.80
C GLY A 392 19.32 -8.85 16.32
N ALA A 393 19.35 -7.82 15.46
CA ALA A 393 19.04 -6.44 15.83
C ALA A 393 17.57 -6.26 16.21
N ASN A 394 17.26 -5.25 17.02
CA ASN A 394 15.87 -4.90 17.32
C ASN A 394 15.29 -4.07 16.17
N TYR A 395 14.04 -4.35 15.80
CA TYR A 395 13.28 -3.52 14.87
C TYR A 395 12.00 -2.97 15.51
N GLU A 396 11.58 -1.80 15.05
CA GLU A 396 10.26 -1.22 15.30
C GLU A 396 9.67 -0.75 13.96
N LEU A 397 8.38 -1.02 13.76
CA LEU A 397 7.61 -0.65 12.57
C LEU A 397 6.54 0.36 12.92
N TYR A 398 6.41 1.38 12.07
CA TYR A 398 5.41 2.42 12.22
C TYR A 398 4.75 2.75 10.89
N PHE A 399 3.48 3.12 10.94
CA PHE A 399 2.84 3.90 9.89
C PHE A 399 2.95 5.39 10.23
N ILE A 400 3.35 6.21 9.28
CA ILE A 400 3.49 7.66 9.42
C ILE A 400 2.42 8.34 8.55
N PRO A 401 1.43 9.02 9.12
CA PRO A 401 0.43 9.71 8.32
C PRO A 401 1.02 10.93 7.61
N GLU A 402 0.46 11.26 6.45
CA GLU A 402 0.72 12.54 5.79
C GLU A 402 -0.33 13.58 6.18
N GLU A 403 0.11 14.79 6.50
CA GLU A 403 -0.73 15.93 6.80
C GLU A 403 -0.21 17.17 6.07
N ASN A 404 -1.08 17.82 5.30
CA ASN A 404 -0.75 19.00 4.50
C ASN A 404 0.47 18.79 3.56
N GLY A 405 0.59 17.60 2.98
CA GLY A 405 1.66 17.25 2.05
C GLY A 405 3.01 16.93 2.72
N ALA A 406 3.04 16.74 4.04
CA ALA A 406 4.26 16.38 4.78
C ALA A 406 4.02 15.21 5.75
N LEU A 407 5.04 14.34 5.88
CA LEU A 407 5.01 13.22 6.83
C LEU A 407 5.01 13.73 8.28
N ASN A 408 4.01 13.33 9.06
CA ASN A 408 3.85 13.73 10.46
C ASN A 408 4.38 12.66 11.42
N TYR A 409 5.65 12.77 11.80
CA TYR A 409 6.28 11.84 12.76
C TYR A 409 5.63 11.82 14.15
N ALA A 410 5.07 12.96 14.60
CA ALA A 410 4.38 13.03 15.89
C ALA A 410 3.07 12.22 15.88
N GLY A 411 2.43 12.10 14.70
CA GLY A 411 1.22 11.31 14.49
C GLY A 411 1.46 9.84 14.14
N ARG A 412 2.69 9.33 14.26
CA ARG A 412 3.03 7.95 13.92
C ARG A 412 2.19 6.94 14.72
N MET A 413 1.86 5.84 14.06
CA MET A 413 1.09 4.74 14.63
C MET A 413 2.00 3.51 14.69
N TYR A 414 2.13 2.93 15.89
CA TYR A 414 2.90 1.71 16.10
C TYR A 414 2.25 0.53 15.39
N LEU A 415 3.05 -0.25 14.67
CA LEU A 415 2.60 -1.46 13.98
C LEU A 415 3.09 -2.70 14.73
N LYS A 416 4.40 -2.87 14.86
CA LYS A 416 5.02 -4.07 15.46
C LYS A 416 6.47 -3.82 15.84
N SER A 417 7.03 -4.65 16.70
CA SER A 417 8.46 -4.69 17.01
C SER A 417 8.90 -6.14 17.22
N GLY A 418 10.21 -6.37 17.13
CA GLY A 418 10.78 -7.70 17.30
C GLY A 418 12.27 -7.70 17.07
N LYS A 419 12.83 -8.89 16.80
CA LYS A 419 14.22 -9.06 16.40
C LYS A 419 14.31 -9.51 14.95
N VAL A 420 15.30 -8.99 14.23
CA VAL A 420 15.64 -9.43 12.88
C VAL A 420 16.01 -10.92 12.94
N PRO A 421 15.28 -11.82 12.25
CA PRO A 421 15.47 -13.25 12.41
C PRO A 421 16.73 -13.76 11.70
N PHE A 422 17.12 -13.12 10.59
CA PHE A 422 18.29 -13.47 9.78
C PHE A 422 18.67 -12.29 8.88
N SER A 423 19.86 -12.32 8.30
CA SER A 423 20.27 -11.40 7.24
C SER A 423 19.60 -11.78 5.91
N GLY A 424 19.00 -10.81 5.23
CA GLY A 424 18.26 -11.01 3.97
C GLY A 424 16.97 -10.20 3.95
N TYR A 425 15.99 -10.67 3.18
CA TYR A 425 14.64 -10.14 3.11
C TYR A 425 13.74 -10.90 4.08
N PHE A 426 13.02 -10.20 4.95
CA PHE A 426 11.98 -10.84 5.74
C PHE A 426 10.75 -9.94 5.87
N THR A 427 9.60 -10.60 5.95
CA THR A 427 8.29 -9.95 6.06
C THR A 427 7.77 -10.07 7.48
N VAL A 428 7.44 -8.93 8.09
CA VAL A 428 6.76 -8.88 9.38
C VAL A 428 5.26 -8.84 9.13
N ASP A 429 4.57 -9.92 9.51
CA ASP A 429 3.11 -10.02 9.38
C ASP A 429 2.41 -9.00 10.29
N ILE A 430 1.45 -8.27 9.74
CA ILE A 430 0.63 -7.26 10.40
C ILE A 430 -0.84 -7.72 10.42
N SER A 431 -1.49 -7.62 11.57
CA SER A 431 -2.87 -8.08 11.76
C SER A 431 -3.89 -7.06 11.23
N ASP A 432 -4.11 -7.05 9.91
CA ASP A 432 -5.14 -6.24 9.23
C ASP A 432 -5.15 -4.78 9.71
N PHE A 433 -4.00 -4.10 9.72
CA PHE A 433 -3.98 -2.72 10.20
C PHE A 433 -4.68 -1.82 9.18
N PRO A 434 -5.77 -1.09 9.53
CA PRO A 434 -6.48 -0.25 8.58
C PRO A 434 -5.57 0.89 8.10
N LEU A 435 -5.45 1.09 6.79
CA LEU A 435 -4.72 2.22 6.22
C LEU A 435 -5.69 3.37 5.91
N PRO A 436 -5.26 4.63 6.09
CA PRO A 436 -5.97 5.75 5.51
C PRO A 436 -5.80 5.76 3.99
N THR A 437 -6.80 6.25 3.26
CA THR A 437 -6.68 6.49 1.82
C THR A 437 -5.77 7.67 1.55
N GLY A 438 -4.87 7.53 0.59
CA GLY A 438 -3.95 8.59 0.19
C GLY A 438 -2.52 8.36 0.69
N TYR A 439 -1.75 9.44 0.73
CA TYR A 439 -0.34 9.35 1.10
C TYR A 439 -0.11 9.05 2.57
N GLY A 440 0.87 8.20 2.83
CA GLY A 440 1.45 7.90 4.14
C GLY A 440 2.78 7.17 3.95
N ALA A 441 3.50 6.88 5.03
CA ALA A 441 4.78 6.17 4.93
C ALA A 441 4.86 4.97 5.87
N LEU A 442 5.52 3.90 5.41
CA LEU A 442 5.93 2.78 6.25
C LEU A 442 7.36 3.04 6.71
N MET A 443 7.57 3.09 8.02
CA MET A 443 8.87 3.36 8.63
C MET A 443 9.41 2.12 9.35
N VAL A 444 10.68 1.81 9.07
CA VAL A 444 11.46 0.79 9.75
C VAL A 444 12.53 1.50 10.59
N LYS A 445 12.57 1.19 11.89
CA LYS A 445 13.66 1.58 12.79
C LYS A 445 14.44 0.34 13.21
N LEU A 446 15.76 0.37 13.06
CA LEU A 446 16.68 -0.72 13.40
C LEU A 446 17.74 -0.25 14.39
N ASP A 447 18.00 -1.07 15.42
CA ASP A 447 18.98 -0.80 16.46
C ASP A 447 19.76 -2.08 16.80
N ASP A 448 21.05 -2.10 16.45
CA ASP A 448 21.95 -3.23 16.64
C ASP A 448 23.00 -2.96 17.75
N ARG A 449 22.82 -1.90 18.53
CA ARG A 449 23.77 -1.53 19.59
C ARG A 449 23.85 -2.58 20.70
N SER A 450 22.77 -3.34 20.93
CA SER A 450 22.77 -4.46 21.89
C SER A 450 23.76 -5.56 21.51
N ASN A 451 24.12 -5.67 20.23
CA ASN A 451 25.10 -6.62 19.72
C ASN A 451 26.47 -5.96 19.45
N GLY A 452 26.66 -4.70 19.88
CA GLY A 452 27.92 -3.95 19.69
C GLY A 452 28.21 -3.55 18.24
N LYS A 453 27.19 -3.53 17.37
CA LYS A 453 27.32 -3.29 15.93
C LYS A 453 26.48 -2.08 15.49
N LYS A 454 26.74 -1.58 14.28
CA LYS A 454 25.88 -0.61 13.59
C LYS A 454 24.71 -1.36 12.94
N ALA A 455 23.52 -0.80 13.05
CA ALA A 455 22.36 -1.25 12.31
C ALA A 455 22.49 -0.91 10.81
N SER A 456 21.80 -1.69 9.99
CA SER A 456 21.83 -1.55 8.53
C SER A 456 20.46 -1.80 7.91
N ILE A 457 20.16 -1.12 6.80
CA ILE A 457 18.99 -1.40 5.96
C ILE A 457 19.40 -1.46 4.49
N GLY A 458 18.75 -2.31 3.71
CA GLY A 458 18.95 -2.43 2.27
C GLY A 458 18.67 -1.12 1.56
N LEU A 459 19.50 -0.81 0.57
CA LEU A 459 19.43 0.40 -0.24
C LEU A 459 19.58 0.03 -1.71
N GLU A 460 18.58 0.38 -2.51
CA GLU A 460 18.71 0.55 -3.95
C GLU A 460 19.48 1.84 -4.22
N LYS A 461 20.58 1.76 -4.98
CA LYS A 461 21.27 2.92 -5.55
C LYS A 461 22.16 2.55 -6.72
N ASN A 462 22.63 3.57 -7.44
CA ASN A 462 23.69 3.37 -8.45
C ASN A 462 25.03 3.04 -7.77
N VAL A 463 25.69 2.01 -8.29
CA VAL A 463 27.04 1.57 -7.87
C VAL A 463 27.99 1.76 -9.04
N ALA A 464 29.18 2.33 -8.78
CA ALA A 464 30.19 2.52 -9.80
C ALA A 464 30.52 1.18 -10.49
N ASP A 465 30.64 1.21 -11.82
CA ASP A 465 30.93 0.05 -12.67
C ASP A 465 29.86 -1.06 -12.70
N PHE A 466 28.76 -0.92 -11.96
CA PHE A 466 27.62 -1.84 -11.99
C PHE A 466 26.53 -1.36 -12.97
N LYS A 467 26.79 -1.49 -14.28
CA LYS A 467 25.95 -0.92 -15.35
C LYS A 467 24.64 -1.65 -15.61
N MET A 468 24.52 -2.89 -15.13
CA MET A 468 23.34 -3.73 -15.35
C MET A 468 22.16 -3.37 -14.45
N PHE A 469 22.35 -2.49 -13.47
CA PHE A 469 21.32 -1.98 -12.60
C PHE A 469 21.42 -0.46 -12.51
N VAL A 470 20.33 0.24 -12.82
CA VAL A 470 20.28 1.70 -12.79
C VAL A 470 19.08 2.12 -11.94
N SER A 471 19.37 2.51 -10.71
CA SER A 471 18.40 3.09 -9.78
C SER A 471 17.78 4.37 -10.34
N LYS A 472 16.48 4.53 -10.09
CA LYS A 472 15.66 5.67 -10.54
C LYS A 472 14.97 6.41 -9.40
N GLY A 473 15.42 6.20 -8.16
CA GLY A 473 14.81 6.82 -6.98
C GLY A 473 14.62 8.33 -7.10
N GLN A 474 13.47 8.81 -6.64
CA GLN A 474 13.01 10.18 -6.79
C GLN A 474 12.82 10.89 -5.45
N LYS A 475 12.84 12.22 -5.49
CA LYS A 475 12.43 13.04 -4.35
C LYS A 475 10.96 12.75 -4.02
N GLY A 476 10.65 12.60 -2.75
CA GLY A 476 9.31 12.29 -2.27
C GLY A 476 9.06 10.80 -1.99
N GLU A 477 10.00 9.91 -2.29
CA GLU A 477 9.80 8.45 -2.15
C GLU A 477 10.35 7.92 -0.82
N THR A 478 11.65 8.12 -0.57
CA THR A 478 12.34 7.65 0.64
C THR A 478 12.78 8.80 1.53
N TYR A 479 12.62 8.61 2.84
CA TYR A 479 13.04 9.54 3.87
C TYR A 479 13.87 8.87 4.97
N LEU A 480 14.85 9.60 5.49
CA LEU A 480 15.56 9.27 6.72
C LEU A 480 15.07 10.17 7.86
N LEU A 481 14.82 9.59 9.03
CA LEU A 481 14.47 10.34 10.23
C LEU A 481 15.75 10.76 10.97
N LYS A 482 16.05 12.05 11.00
CA LYS A 482 17.15 12.64 11.77
C LYS A 482 16.64 13.72 12.71
N ASN A 483 17.02 13.66 13.98
CA ASN A 483 16.63 14.65 15.00
C ASN A 483 15.11 14.93 15.04
N GLY A 484 14.29 13.88 14.82
CA GLY A 484 12.82 13.98 14.79
C GLY A 484 12.22 14.60 13.53
N LYS A 485 13.01 14.83 12.47
CA LYS A 485 12.57 15.37 11.19
C LYS A 485 12.89 14.39 10.05
N PHE A 486 11.99 14.30 9.09
CA PHE A 486 12.23 13.54 7.87
C PHE A 486 13.06 14.38 6.89
N GLU A 487 14.18 13.80 6.45
CA GLU A 487 15.02 14.29 5.37
C GLU A 487 14.85 13.38 4.18
N ASP A 488 14.56 13.95 3.01
CA ASP A 488 14.41 13.21 1.77
C ASP A 488 15.78 12.61 1.34
N LEU A 489 15.82 11.30 1.12
CA LEU A 489 17.06 10.59 0.77
C LEU A 489 17.62 11.07 -0.56
N ASN A 490 16.77 11.36 -1.53
CA ASN A 490 17.13 11.82 -2.87
C ASN A 490 17.48 13.31 -2.92
N SER A 491 17.50 13.98 -1.77
CA SER A 491 18.12 15.31 -1.62
C SER A 491 19.57 15.24 -1.10
N MET A 492 20.08 14.05 -0.79
CA MET A 492 21.45 13.81 -0.33
C MET A 492 22.28 13.16 -1.46
N GLU A 493 23.24 13.90 -2.04
CA GLU A 493 24.03 13.46 -3.20
C GLU A 493 24.73 12.11 -3.00
N GLN A 494 25.13 11.77 -1.77
CA GLN A 494 25.80 10.50 -1.49
C GLN A 494 24.90 9.27 -1.59
N PHE A 495 23.58 9.45 -1.59
CA PHE A 495 22.58 8.38 -1.65
C PHE A 495 21.73 8.43 -2.92
N ALA A 496 21.58 9.61 -3.53
CA ALA A 496 20.76 9.79 -4.72
C ALA A 496 21.43 9.23 -6.01
N PRO A 497 20.64 8.71 -6.97
CA PRO A 497 19.25 8.27 -6.81
C PRO A 497 19.17 6.94 -6.04
N GLY A 498 18.18 6.79 -5.16
CA GLY A 498 17.98 5.55 -4.42
C GLY A 498 16.73 5.47 -3.56
N ASN A 499 16.38 4.25 -3.19
CA ASN A 499 15.27 3.93 -2.30
C ASN A 499 15.71 2.89 -1.27
N VAL A 500 15.25 3.03 -0.01
CA VAL A 500 15.46 1.95 0.96
C VAL A 500 14.53 0.78 0.65
N VAL A 501 14.99 -0.43 0.96
CA VAL A 501 14.23 -1.66 0.74
C VAL A 501 13.19 -1.81 1.84
N ILE A 502 12.03 -1.19 1.63
CA ILE A 502 10.84 -1.30 2.48
C ILE A 502 9.64 -1.45 1.54
N LYS A 503 8.91 -2.57 1.65
CA LYS A 503 7.72 -2.87 0.87
C LYS A 503 6.51 -3.07 1.78
N GLY A 504 5.35 -2.57 1.35
CA GLY A 504 4.08 -2.71 2.06
C GLY A 504 3.18 -3.74 1.38
N ILE A 505 2.76 -4.78 2.09
CA ILE A 505 1.79 -5.75 1.60
C ILE A 505 0.41 -5.38 2.15
N THR A 506 -0.55 -5.20 1.26
CA THR A 506 -1.90 -4.72 1.58
C THR A 506 -2.97 -5.62 0.98
N LYS A 507 -4.19 -5.51 1.51
CA LYS A 507 -5.38 -6.17 0.99
C LYS A 507 -6.52 -5.16 0.86
N PRO A 508 -7.03 -4.90 -0.35
CA PRO A 508 -8.26 -4.15 -0.53
C PRO A 508 -9.44 -4.91 0.08
N LEU A 509 -10.36 -4.18 0.70
CA LEU A 509 -11.58 -4.72 1.29
C LEU A 509 -12.78 -4.34 0.44
N GLU A 510 -13.74 -5.27 0.33
CA GLU A 510 -14.97 -5.01 -0.41
C GLU A 510 -15.94 -4.12 0.38
N GLY A 511 -16.60 -3.21 -0.34
CA GLY A 511 -17.57 -2.26 0.22
C GLY A 511 -16.91 -0.94 0.64
N GLY A 512 -17.62 -0.17 1.45
CA GLY A 512 -17.20 1.17 1.86
C GLY A 512 -17.52 2.21 0.80
N ASP A 513 -18.60 2.95 1.01
CA ASP A 513 -19.01 4.07 0.17
C ASP A 513 -18.27 5.36 0.57
N GLU A 514 -18.24 6.34 -0.33
CA GLU A 514 -17.69 7.65 -0.04
C GLU A 514 -18.61 8.77 -0.53
N ILE A 515 -18.80 9.77 0.33
CA ILE A 515 -19.39 11.06 -0.02
C ILE A 515 -18.34 12.13 0.31
N THR A 516 -17.40 12.31 -0.61
CA THR A 516 -16.30 13.27 -0.51
C THR A 516 -16.24 14.13 -1.77
N GLY A 517 -16.12 15.44 -1.57
CA GLY A 517 -15.83 16.39 -2.63
C GLY A 517 -14.40 16.92 -2.57
N SER A 518 -14.03 17.74 -3.55
CA SER A 518 -12.70 18.40 -3.57
C SER A 518 -12.47 19.32 -2.37
N ASP A 519 -13.55 19.84 -1.79
CA ASP A 519 -13.56 20.59 -0.55
C ASP A 519 -14.87 20.33 0.24
N ARG A 520 -15.06 21.05 1.36
CA ARG A 520 -16.25 20.92 2.21
C ARG A 520 -17.53 21.36 1.49
N PHE A 521 -17.46 22.32 0.58
CA PHE A 521 -18.63 22.84 -0.16
C PHE A 521 -19.12 21.79 -1.17
N ASP A 522 -18.20 21.21 -1.94
CA ASP A 522 -18.50 20.09 -2.84
C ASP A 522 -18.98 18.86 -2.06
N THR A 523 -18.37 18.56 -0.91
CA THR A 523 -18.84 17.47 -0.03
C THR A 523 -20.30 17.66 0.39
N ALA A 524 -20.69 18.87 0.80
CA ALA A 524 -22.09 19.18 1.13
C ALA A 524 -23.03 19.09 -0.08
N VAL A 525 -22.59 19.51 -1.27
CA VAL A 525 -23.37 19.34 -2.51
C VAL A 525 -23.58 17.86 -2.86
N ARG A 526 -22.57 17.02 -2.64
CA ARG A 526 -22.67 15.56 -2.86
C ARG A 526 -23.59 14.90 -1.85
N ILE A 527 -23.52 15.28 -0.58
CA ILE A 527 -24.48 14.84 0.45
C ILE A 527 -25.91 15.21 0.01
N ALA A 528 -26.13 16.46 -0.39
CA ALA A 528 -27.44 16.92 -0.86
C ALA A 528 -27.92 16.15 -2.11
N SER A 529 -27.00 15.73 -2.98
CA SER A 529 -27.33 14.92 -4.16
C SER A 529 -27.64 13.47 -3.84
N ARG A 530 -27.07 12.93 -2.76
CA ARG A 530 -27.35 11.58 -2.29
C ARG A 530 -28.70 11.48 -1.59
N GLY A 531 -29.03 12.48 -0.76
CA GLY A 531 -30.27 12.47 0.02
C GLY A 531 -31.50 13.06 -0.68
N TRP A 532 -31.32 13.93 -1.68
CA TRP A 532 -32.43 14.65 -2.31
C TRP A 532 -32.29 14.74 -3.83
N THR A 533 -33.34 14.30 -4.52
CA THR A 533 -33.57 14.57 -5.94
C THR A 533 -34.15 15.97 -6.14
N THR A 534 -35.07 16.37 -5.28
CA THR A 534 -35.68 17.70 -5.22
C THR A 534 -35.83 18.16 -3.77
N SER A 535 -35.80 19.47 -3.54
CA SER A 535 -36.17 20.05 -2.25
C SER A 535 -36.66 21.48 -2.42
N ASN A 536 -37.79 21.83 -1.81
CA ASN A 536 -38.36 23.17 -1.91
C ASN A 536 -37.59 24.21 -1.07
N GLU A 537 -36.92 23.77 -0.02
CA GLU A 537 -36.17 24.59 0.93
C GLU A 537 -34.75 24.03 1.10
N VAL A 538 -33.76 24.89 1.27
CA VAL A 538 -32.40 24.48 1.62
C VAL A 538 -31.92 25.28 2.83
N PHE A 539 -31.13 24.65 3.70
CA PHE A 539 -30.50 25.32 4.82
C PHE A 539 -29.10 25.73 4.41
N LEU A 540 -28.74 26.99 4.59
CA LEU A 540 -27.45 27.52 4.19
C LEU A 540 -26.67 27.99 5.42
N VAL A 541 -25.48 27.43 5.62
CA VAL A 541 -24.66 27.67 6.82
C VAL A 541 -23.23 28.02 6.42
N ASN A 542 -22.52 28.78 7.26
CA ASN A 542 -21.12 29.11 6.97
C ASN A 542 -20.23 27.87 7.14
N GLY A 543 -19.55 27.48 6.06
CA GLY A 543 -18.64 26.33 6.04
C GLY A 543 -17.41 26.46 6.95
N SER A 544 -17.07 27.67 7.39
CA SER A 544 -15.93 27.99 8.27
C SER A 544 -16.35 28.51 9.66
N ALA A 545 -17.64 28.47 10.00
CA ALA A 545 -18.14 28.92 11.29
C ALA A 545 -19.36 28.09 11.72
N ILE A 546 -19.09 26.89 12.27
CA ILE A 546 -20.13 25.90 12.54
C ILE A 546 -21.02 26.22 13.73
N ALA A 547 -20.55 27.08 14.65
CA ALA A 547 -21.13 27.23 15.99
C ALA A 547 -22.60 27.63 15.99
N ASP A 548 -23.01 28.52 15.09
CA ASP A 548 -24.40 28.98 14.99
C ASP A 548 -25.33 27.90 14.40
N ALA A 549 -24.77 26.95 13.65
CA ALA A 549 -25.51 25.96 12.88
C ALA A 549 -25.51 24.56 13.50
N LEU A 550 -24.81 24.34 14.61
CA LEU A 550 -24.72 23.03 15.29
C LEU A 550 -26.08 22.38 15.57
N THR A 551 -27.09 23.19 15.81
CA THR A 551 -28.43 22.75 16.20
C THR A 551 -29.43 22.81 15.05
N ALA A 552 -28.98 23.04 13.80
CA ALA A 552 -29.84 23.20 12.63
C ALA A 552 -30.44 21.88 12.13
N THR A 553 -29.77 20.75 12.35
CA THR A 553 -30.17 19.43 11.82
C THR A 553 -31.63 19.06 12.09
N PRO A 554 -32.17 19.22 13.32
CA PRO A 554 -33.56 18.86 13.57
C PRO A 554 -34.58 19.69 12.80
N LEU A 555 -34.32 20.99 12.63
CA LEU A 555 -35.18 21.86 11.85
C LEU A 555 -35.05 21.57 10.34
N ALA A 556 -33.83 21.36 9.83
CA ALA A 556 -33.60 20.99 8.44
C ALA A 556 -34.30 19.68 8.07
N LYS A 557 -34.20 18.66 8.93
CA LYS A 557 -34.90 17.39 8.77
C LYS A 557 -36.42 17.56 8.84
N LEU A 558 -36.94 18.36 9.77
CA LEU A 558 -38.38 18.67 9.87
C LEU A 558 -38.93 19.34 8.61
N LYS A 559 -38.09 20.10 7.90
CA LYS A 559 -38.41 20.75 6.62
C LYS A 559 -38.06 19.91 5.38
N SER A 560 -37.57 18.68 5.57
CA SER A 560 -37.11 17.80 4.48
C SER A 560 -36.09 18.48 3.56
N ALA A 561 -35.19 19.27 4.16
CA ALA A 561 -34.26 20.14 3.46
C ALA A 561 -32.79 19.73 3.69
N PRO A 562 -31.93 19.76 2.66
CA PRO A 562 -30.50 19.55 2.85
C PRO A 562 -29.83 20.75 3.51
N ILE A 563 -28.70 20.51 4.17
CA ILE A 563 -27.80 21.54 4.69
C ILE A 563 -26.66 21.72 3.69
N LEU A 564 -26.59 22.89 3.08
CA LEU A 564 -25.53 23.33 2.18
C LEU A 564 -24.62 24.34 2.89
N LEU A 565 -23.39 24.46 2.39
CA LEU A 565 -22.37 25.34 2.95
C LEU A 565 -22.14 26.56 2.06
N THR A 566 -21.84 27.69 2.67
CA THR A 566 -21.42 28.93 1.98
C THR A 566 -20.19 29.53 2.64
N LYS A 567 -19.44 30.35 1.91
CA LYS A 567 -18.46 31.27 2.53
C LYS A 567 -19.22 32.46 3.12
N LYS A 568 -18.55 33.22 3.98
CA LYS A 568 -19.12 34.40 4.65
C LYS A 568 -19.73 35.39 3.65
N ASP A 569 -19.01 35.70 2.58
CA ASP A 569 -19.32 36.81 1.68
C ASP A 569 -19.76 36.39 0.27
N SER A 570 -19.82 35.09 -0.01
CA SER A 570 -20.17 34.57 -1.33
C SER A 570 -20.72 33.14 -1.24
N ALA A 571 -21.84 32.88 -1.91
CA ALA A 571 -22.28 31.52 -2.21
C ALA A 571 -21.57 31.04 -3.47
N ASP A 572 -20.78 29.97 -3.34
CA ASP A 572 -20.01 29.44 -4.46
C ASP A 572 -20.93 28.91 -5.56
N LYS A 573 -20.46 28.95 -6.81
CA LYS A 573 -21.25 28.53 -7.98
C LYS A 573 -21.79 27.11 -7.83
N ILE A 574 -20.98 26.18 -7.35
CA ILE A 574 -21.39 24.78 -7.13
C ILE A 574 -22.60 24.66 -6.18
N VAL A 575 -22.65 25.51 -5.16
CA VAL A 575 -23.75 25.56 -4.18
C VAL A 575 -24.98 26.14 -4.85
N MET A 576 -24.84 27.27 -5.55
CA MET A 576 -25.96 27.91 -6.29
C MET A 576 -26.56 26.98 -7.35
N ASP A 577 -25.71 26.29 -8.12
CA ASP A 577 -26.13 25.29 -9.10
C ASP A 577 -26.91 24.16 -8.42
N LYS A 578 -26.44 23.69 -7.25
CA LYS A 578 -27.13 22.65 -6.49
C LYS A 578 -28.50 23.12 -6.01
N ILE A 579 -28.62 24.34 -5.48
CA ILE A 579 -29.90 24.94 -5.07
C ILE A 579 -30.89 24.96 -6.25
N LYS A 580 -30.44 25.42 -7.42
CA LYS A 580 -31.25 25.43 -8.64
C LYS A 580 -31.66 24.02 -9.08
N SER A 581 -30.72 23.07 -9.08
CA SER A 581 -30.97 21.68 -9.49
C SER A 581 -31.98 20.95 -8.59
N LEU A 582 -32.03 21.30 -7.30
CA LEU A 582 -33.03 20.78 -6.36
C LEU A 582 -34.43 21.38 -6.58
N GLY A 583 -34.53 22.45 -7.39
CA GLY A 583 -35.77 23.19 -7.58
C GLY A 583 -36.17 24.06 -6.38
N ALA A 584 -35.22 24.35 -5.49
CA ALA A 584 -35.49 25.09 -4.26
C ALA A 584 -36.02 26.49 -4.55
N LYS A 585 -37.04 26.89 -3.78
CA LYS A 585 -37.64 28.23 -3.83
C LYS A 585 -37.29 29.05 -2.61
N LYS A 586 -36.93 28.38 -1.51
CA LYS A 586 -36.60 29.01 -0.23
C LYS A 586 -35.21 28.62 0.24
N VAL A 587 -34.50 29.58 0.81
CA VAL A 587 -33.22 29.38 1.49
C VAL A 587 -33.34 29.90 2.92
N THR A 588 -33.11 29.02 3.89
CA THR A 588 -33.07 29.38 5.31
C THR A 588 -31.61 29.44 5.76
N ILE A 589 -31.12 30.66 6.00
CA ILE A 589 -29.78 30.93 6.48
C ILE A 589 -29.74 30.75 8.00
N ILE A 590 -28.79 29.98 8.50
CA ILE A 590 -28.53 29.85 9.94
C ILE A 590 -27.29 30.65 10.31
N GLY A 591 -27.45 31.55 11.28
CA GLY A 591 -26.38 32.42 11.79
C GLY A 591 -26.52 33.88 11.35
N GLY A 592 -25.89 34.77 12.13
CA GLY A 592 -25.96 36.21 11.91
C GLY A 592 -25.11 36.70 10.75
N ASP A 593 -25.10 38.02 10.52
CA ASP A 593 -24.38 38.66 9.41
C ASP A 593 -22.85 38.48 9.47
N ASN A 594 -22.32 38.25 10.68
CA ASN A 594 -20.91 37.92 10.87
C ASN A 594 -20.54 36.53 10.33
N SER A 595 -21.51 35.62 10.29
CA SER A 595 -21.38 34.25 9.81
C SER A 595 -21.73 34.19 8.31
N VAL A 596 -22.87 34.71 7.89
CA VAL A 596 -23.27 34.78 6.48
C VAL A 596 -23.72 36.20 6.18
N SER A 597 -22.96 36.96 5.42
CA SER A 597 -23.18 38.40 5.24
C SER A 597 -24.35 38.70 4.31
N GLU A 598 -24.79 39.96 4.33
CA GLU A 598 -25.86 40.45 3.45
C GLU A 598 -25.51 40.33 1.96
N LYS A 599 -24.23 40.17 1.61
CA LYS A 599 -23.82 39.90 0.22
C LYS A 599 -24.39 38.58 -0.29
N VAL A 600 -24.33 37.53 0.54
CA VAL A 600 -24.90 36.22 0.20
C VAL A 600 -26.42 36.31 0.08
N VAL A 601 -27.09 37.02 1.00
CA VAL A 601 -28.54 37.25 0.93
C VAL A 601 -28.94 37.92 -0.39
N LYS A 602 -28.22 38.97 -0.79
CA LYS A 602 -28.44 39.67 -2.07
C LYS A 602 -28.21 38.75 -3.26
N GLN A 603 -27.16 37.92 -3.22
CA GLN A 603 -26.87 36.95 -4.28
C GLN A 603 -28.00 35.93 -4.45
N LEU A 604 -28.54 35.41 -3.34
CA LEU A 604 -29.65 34.45 -3.35
C LEU A 604 -30.95 35.09 -3.85
N LYS A 605 -31.29 36.30 -3.38
CA LYS A 605 -32.49 37.03 -3.81
C LYS A 605 -32.44 37.42 -5.29
N ALA A 606 -31.26 37.76 -5.81
CA ALA A 606 -31.07 38.04 -7.24
C ALA A 606 -31.39 36.84 -8.14
N GLU A 607 -31.34 35.63 -7.58
CA GLU A 607 -31.68 34.38 -8.25
C GLU A 607 -33.16 34.00 -8.06
N GLY A 608 -33.98 34.91 -7.50
CA GLY A 608 -35.41 34.73 -7.31
C GLY A 608 -35.79 33.83 -6.13
N LEU A 609 -34.86 33.59 -5.20
CA LEU A 609 -35.10 32.76 -4.01
C LEU A 609 -35.71 33.60 -2.88
N ASP A 610 -36.67 33.02 -2.17
CA ASP A 610 -37.12 33.51 -0.87
C ASP A 610 -36.03 33.20 0.17
N VAL A 611 -35.65 34.20 0.97
CA VAL A 611 -34.52 34.07 1.90
C VAL A 611 -34.97 34.45 3.30
N GLU A 612 -34.97 33.46 4.18
CA GLU A 612 -35.21 33.63 5.61
C GLU A 612 -33.88 33.48 6.37
N ARG A 613 -33.73 34.22 7.48
CA ARG A 613 -32.56 34.09 8.36
C ARG A 613 -33.02 33.78 9.78
N ILE A 614 -32.48 32.70 10.35
CA ILE A 614 -32.61 32.38 11.77
C ILE A 614 -31.27 32.68 12.44
N ALA A 615 -31.23 33.75 13.24
CA ALA A 615 -30.04 34.21 13.91
C ALA A 615 -30.35 34.88 15.26
N GLY A 616 -29.58 34.52 16.28
CA GLY A 616 -29.54 35.20 17.56
C GLY A 616 -28.36 36.16 17.70
N THR A 617 -28.31 36.86 18.83
CA THR A 617 -27.15 37.69 19.24
C THR A 617 -25.93 36.86 19.63
N SER A 618 -26.13 35.58 19.89
CA SER A 618 -25.08 34.59 20.19
C SER A 618 -25.49 33.21 19.68
N ARG A 619 -24.57 32.24 19.66
CA ARG A 619 -24.88 30.84 19.31
C ARG A 619 -25.94 30.20 20.22
N TYR A 620 -26.05 30.67 21.47
CA TYR A 620 -27.05 30.20 22.43
C TYR A 620 -28.44 30.76 22.09
N ASP A 621 -28.50 32.04 21.74
CA ASP A 621 -29.75 32.67 21.27
C ASP A 621 -30.17 32.13 19.89
N THR A 622 -29.21 31.82 19.01
CA THR A 622 -29.51 31.13 17.73
C THR A 622 -30.09 29.74 17.97
N SER A 623 -29.54 28.94 18.89
CA SER A 623 -30.09 27.61 19.18
C SER A 623 -31.49 27.69 19.80
N LYS A 624 -31.75 28.68 20.67
CA LYS A 624 -33.09 29.01 21.16
C LYS A 624 -34.07 29.30 20.02
N LYS A 625 -33.72 30.19 19.08
CA LYS A 625 -34.59 30.55 17.94
C LYS A 625 -34.85 29.40 16.98
N ILE A 626 -33.88 28.50 16.82
CA ILE A 626 -34.08 27.26 16.07
C ILE A 626 -35.10 26.36 16.79
N ALA A 627 -34.98 26.23 18.11
CA ALA A 627 -35.94 25.47 18.92
C ALA A 627 -37.36 26.08 18.87
N GLU A 628 -37.50 27.41 18.93
CA GLU A 628 -38.78 28.12 18.72
C GLU A 628 -39.40 27.77 17.35
N ASN A 629 -38.58 27.76 16.30
CA ASN A 629 -39.03 27.37 14.97
C ASN A 629 -39.48 25.91 14.91
N ILE A 630 -38.79 25.00 15.59
CA ILE A 630 -39.20 23.60 15.68
C ILE A 630 -40.56 23.50 16.40
N MET A 631 -40.73 24.15 17.55
CA MET A 631 -41.99 24.15 18.32
C MET A 631 -43.16 24.74 17.53
N TYR A 632 -42.90 25.80 16.75
CA TYR A 632 -43.92 26.39 15.88
C TYR A 632 -44.42 25.40 14.82
N ASN A 633 -43.51 24.59 14.26
CA ASN A 633 -43.84 23.62 13.21
C ASN A 633 -44.28 22.25 13.75
N LYS A 634 -43.95 21.93 15.00
CA LYS A 634 -44.33 20.68 15.69
C LYS A 634 -44.63 20.98 17.16
N LYS A 635 -45.93 20.96 17.49
CA LYS A 635 -46.41 21.33 18.84
C LYS A 635 -46.12 20.28 19.92
N ASP A 636 -46.05 19.00 19.53
CA ASP A 636 -45.79 17.89 20.45
C ASP A 636 -44.32 17.47 20.40
N ILE A 637 -43.48 18.25 21.09
CA ILE A 637 -42.05 17.93 21.27
C ILE A 637 -41.89 17.04 22.48
N GLU A 638 -41.42 15.81 22.30
CA GLU A 638 -41.34 14.84 23.39
C GLU A 638 -40.06 14.93 24.22
N ALA A 639 -38.98 15.46 23.64
CA ALA A 639 -37.68 15.54 24.29
C ALA A 639 -36.91 16.81 23.89
N VAL A 640 -35.98 17.21 24.75
CA VAL A 640 -34.98 18.27 24.49
C VAL A 640 -33.58 17.73 24.74
N ALA A 641 -32.59 18.21 23.99
CA ALA A 641 -31.19 17.88 24.20
C ALA A 641 -30.36 19.12 24.50
N ILE A 642 -29.36 18.97 25.36
CA ILE A 642 -28.45 20.04 25.77
C ILE A 642 -27.01 19.60 25.51
N ALA A 643 -26.27 20.44 24.80
CA ALA A 643 -24.84 20.28 24.56
C ALA A 643 -24.12 21.60 24.81
N ASN A 644 -22.81 21.57 25.09
CA ASN A 644 -22.05 22.79 25.32
C ASN A 644 -21.71 23.49 23.99
N GLY A 645 -22.08 24.76 23.86
CA GLY A 645 -21.87 25.54 22.64
C GLY A 645 -20.43 25.93 22.32
N LYS A 646 -19.44 25.60 23.16
CA LYS A 646 -18.00 25.83 22.89
C LYS A 646 -17.17 24.54 22.96
N LYS A 647 -17.31 23.78 24.05
CA LYS A 647 -16.53 22.57 24.34
C LYS A 647 -17.21 21.28 23.87
N GLY A 648 -18.52 21.32 23.61
CA GLY A 648 -19.36 20.17 23.26
C GLY A 648 -19.84 20.17 21.81
N LEU A 649 -19.09 20.77 20.87
CA LEU A 649 -19.53 20.80 19.47
C LEU A 649 -19.60 19.39 18.87
N ALA A 650 -18.62 18.54 19.20
CA ALA A 650 -18.61 17.14 18.79
C ALA A 650 -19.80 16.37 19.38
N ASP A 651 -20.12 16.63 20.65
CA ASP A 651 -21.28 16.05 21.33
C ASP A 651 -22.59 16.40 20.61
N ALA A 652 -22.78 17.67 20.23
CA ALA A 652 -23.94 18.12 19.46
C ALA A 652 -24.04 17.46 18.08
N ILE A 653 -22.92 17.37 17.34
CA ILE A 653 -22.89 16.73 16.02
C ILE A 653 -23.16 15.22 16.11
N SER A 654 -22.59 14.56 17.13
CA SER A 654 -22.80 13.15 17.39
C SER A 654 -24.27 12.81 17.60
N PHE A 655 -25.00 13.69 18.30
CA PHE A 655 -26.43 13.54 18.58
C PHE A 655 -27.33 14.05 17.44
N SER A 656 -26.79 14.77 16.46
CA SER A 656 -27.60 15.50 15.46
C SER A 656 -28.50 14.61 14.61
N SER A 657 -28.06 13.40 14.25
CA SER A 657 -28.86 12.41 13.51
C SER A 657 -30.08 11.93 14.31
N VAL A 658 -29.86 11.59 15.58
CA VAL A 658 -30.93 11.21 16.53
C VAL A 658 -31.90 12.36 16.73
N ALA A 659 -31.35 13.57 16.91
CA ALA A 659 -32.15 14.76 17.12
C ALA A 659 -33.02 15.09 15.90
N GLY A 660 -32.51 14.92 14.68
CA GLY A 660 -33.30 15.09 13.47
C GLY A 660 -34.36 14.02 13.29
N GLU A 661 -34.02 12.75 13.47
CA GLU A 661 -34.97 11.63 13.34
C GLU A 661 -36.16 11.80 14.29
N LYS A 662 -35.88 12.13 15.56
CA LYS A 662 -36.89 12.25 16.62
C LYS A 662 -37.47 13.66 16.77
N THR A 663 -37.03 14.62 15.96
CA THR A 663 -37.39 16.05 16.07
C THR A 663 -37.13 16.63 17.47
N ILE A 664 -35.97 16.33 18.04
CA ILE A 664 -35.53 16.81 19.36
C ILE A 664 -34.78 18.14 19.15
N PRO A 665 -35.27 19.27 19.68
CA PRO A 665 -34.49 20.51 19.68
C PRO A 665 -33.19 20.33 20.47
N ILE A 666 -32.08 20.84 19.92
CA ILE A 666 -30.80 20.93 20.64
C ILE A 666 -30.63 22.37 21.13
N LEU A 667 -30.52 22.55 22.44
CA LEU A 667 -30.16 23.81 23.08
C LEU A 667 -28.67 23.80 23.43
N LEU A 668 -28.03 24.98 23.34
CA LEU A 668 -26.62 25.12 23.68
C LEU A 668 -26.46 25.75 25.07
N SER A 669 -25.69 25.10 25.94
CA SER A 669 -25.23 25.70 27.19
C SER A 669 -23.95 26.51 26.98
N ASP A 670 -23.76 27.56 27.78
CA ASP A 670 -22.46 28.20 27.92
C ASP A 670 -21.50 27.38 28.82
N GLU A 671 -20.28 27.87 29.02
CA GLU A 671 -19.26 27.20 29.85
C GLU A 671 -19.60 27.15 31.34
N LYS A 672 -20.57 27.96 31.80
CA LYS A 672 -21.06 27.97 33.17
C LYS A 672 -22.34 27.13 33.33
N GLY A 673 -22.82 26.52 32.24
CA GLY A 673 -24.04 25.73 32.20
C GLY A 673 -25.31 26.56 32.03
N LYS A 674 -25.22 27.86 31.71
CA LYS A 674 -26.43 28.64 31.41
C LYS A 674 -27.01 28.15 30.08
N VAL A 675 -28.30 27.80 30.08
CA VAL A 675 -29.06 27.45 28.87
C VAL A 675 -30.16 28.48 28.67
N ASP A 676 -30.21 29.08 27.48
CA ASP A 676 -31.34 29.93 27.08
C ASP A 676 -32.37 29.04 26.37
N SER A 677 -33.55 28.87 26.98
CA SER A 677 -34.64 28.02 26.46
C SER A 677 -35.83 28.87 25.95
N PRO A 678 -36.57 28.41 24.93
CA PRO A 678 -37.89 28.94 24.61
C PRO A 678 -38.87 28.78 25.77
N ASP A 679 -39.76 29.77 25.93
CA ASP A 679 -40.82 29.70 26.93
C ASP A 679 -41.69 28.46 26.67
N GLY A 680 -41.97 27.69 27.71
CA GLY A 680 -42.76 26.45 27.61
C GLY A 680 -42.02 25.22 27.10
N LEU A 681 -40.76 25.30 26.66
CA LEU A 681 -39.97 24.11 26.25
C LEU A 681 -39.38 23.34 27.44
N THR A 682 -39.22 24.00 28.59
CA THR A 682 -38.65 23.42 29.82
C THR A 682 -39.69 23.17 30.90
N ASP A 683 -40.97 23.43 30.61
CA ASP A 683 -42.03 23.21 31.59
C ASP A 683 -42.30 21.72 31.77
N LEU A 684 -42.51 21.30 33.02
CA LEU A 684 -42.72 19.91 33.47
C LEU A 684 -43.81 19.12 32.72
N TYR A 685 -44.66 19.78 31.92
CA TYR A 685 -45.82 19.19 31.24
C TYR A 685 -45.67 19.07 29.71
N SER A 686 -44.65 19.69 29.10
CA SER A 686 -44.48 19.72 27.65
C SER A 686 -43.40 18.77 27.14
N VAL A 687 -42.38 18.46 27.94
CA VAL A 687 -41.25 17.60 27.52
C VAL A 687 -41.11 16.40 28.48
N LYS A 688 -41.07 15.18 27.93
CA LYS A 688 -41.03 13.91 28.68
C LYS A 688 -39.62 13.50 29.07
N ASP A 689 -38.64 13.74 28.21
CA ASP A 689 -37.25 13.32 28.39
C ASP A 689 -36.28 14.49 28.11
N SER A 690 -35.24 14.61 28.92
CA SER A 690 -34.17 15.59 28.68
C SER A 690 -32.83 14.89 28.54
N TYR A 691 -32.09 15.17 27.48
CA TYR A 691 -30.80 14.53 27.22
C TYR A 691 -29.66 15.53 27.42
N ILE A 692 -28.75 15.25 28.34
CA ILE A 692 -27.48 15.97 28.41
C ILE A 692 -26.46 15.19 27.59
N ILE A 693 -25.94 15.81 26.53
CA ILE A 693 -24.94 15.19 25.66
C ILE A 693 -23.57 15.76 26.00
N GLY A 694 -22.67 14.89 26.49
CA GLY A 694 -21.34 15.25 26.96
C GLY A 694 -21.18 15.11 28.48
N GLY A 695 -19.93 14.95 28.92
CA GLY A 695 -19.58 14.80 30.33
C GLY A 695 -19.74 16.08 31.15
N GLU A 696 -19.61 15.98 32.47
CA GLU A 696 -19.77 17.11 33.40
C GLU A 696 -18.76 18.25 33.15
N GLN A 697 -17.61 17.96 32.53
CA GLN A 697 -16.61 18.94 32.12
C GLN A 697 -17.06 19.81 30.92
N SER A 698 -17.97 19.27 30.09
CA SER A 698 -18.55 19.96 28.94
C SER A 698 -19.84 20.67 29.36
N VAL A 699 -20.78 19.91 29.93
CA VAL A 699 -22.06 20.43 30.44
C VAL A 699 -22.13 20.19 31.95
N PRO A 700 -21.98 21.23 32.80
CA PRO A 700 -21.96 21.09 34.25
C PRO A 700 -23.18 20.34 34.79
N LYS A 701 -23.00 19.58 35.88
CA LYS A 701 -24.10 18.86 36.53
C LYS A 701 -25.24 19.76 37.01
N SER A 702 -24.95 21.03 37.29
CA SER A 702 -25.97 22.01 37.68
C SER A 702 -27.08 22.18 36.64
N VAL A 703 -26.78 21.98 35.36
CA VAL A 703 -27.75 22.08 34.26
C VAL A 703 -28.88 21.08 34.42
N GLU A 704 -28.62 19.90 34.99
CA GLU A 704 -29.63 18.85 35.17
C GLU A 704 -30.81 19.29 36.04
N LYS A 705 -30.63 20.32 36.88
CA LYS A 705 -31.69 20.85 37.74
C LYS A 705 -32.74 21.67 36.99
N ASP A 706 -32.39 22.15 35.80
CA ASP A 706 -33.27 23.00 34.98
C ASP A 706 -34.20 22.15 34.08
N PHE A 707 -34.07 20.82 34.12
CA PHE A 707 -34.76 19.89 33.23
C PHE A 707 -35.34 18.69 33.98
N THR A 708 -36.31 18.03 33.37
CA THR A 708 -37.01 16.86 33.92
C THR A 708 -36.56 15.58 33.23
N ASN A 709 -36.60 14.46 33.97
CA ASN A 709 -36.27 13.11 33.47
C ASN A 709 -34.95 13.08 32.67
N VAL A 710 -33.89 13.55 33.32
CA VAL A 710 -32.61 13.80 32.69
C VAL A 710 -31.83 12.50 32.48
N THR A 711 -31.43 12.22 31.24
CA THR A 711 -30.46 11.18 30.89
C THR A 711 -29.20 11.83 30.36
N ARG A 712 -28.06 11.64 31.04
CA ARG A 712 -26.75 12.06 30.54
C ARG A 712 -26.10 10.97 29.70
N LEU A 713 -25.60 11.33 28.52
CA LEU A 713 -24.83 10.47 27.63
C LEU A 713 -23.43 11.05 27.49
N SER A 714 -22.44 10.36 28.05
CA SER A 714 -21.06 10.81 28.08
C SER A 714 -20.09 9.65 28.17
N GLY A 715 -18.94 9.81 27.53
CA GLY A 715 -17.77 8.95 27.68
C GLY A 715 -16.55 9.72 28.19
N ASN A 716 -15.37 9.10 28.14
CA ASN A 716 -14.12 9.74 28.55
C ASN A 716 -13.70 10.86 27.60
N ASP A 717 -14.08 10.72 26.32
CA ASP A 717 -13.89 11.71 25.28
C ASP A 717 -15.12 11.79 24.34
N ARG A 718 -14.97 12.54 23.25
CA ARG A 718 -16.03 12.73 22.24
C ARG A 718 -16.39 11.45 21.47
N ASN A 719 -15.43 10.55 21.29
CA ASN A 719 -15.62 9.30 20.53
C ASN A 719 -16.32 8.25 21.42
N ASP A 720 -15.98 8.19 22.71
CA ASP A 720 -16.70 7.39 23.68
C ASP A 720 -18.11 7.93 23.94
N THR A 721 -18.29 9.27 23.98
CA THR A 721 -19.61 9.89 24.04
C THR A 721 -20.44 9.51 22.82
N ASN A 722 -19.84 9.53 21.62
CA ASN A 722 -20.47 9.05 20.39
C ASN A 722 -20.88 7.57 20.49
N ALA A 723 -20.02 6.70 21.04
CA ALA A 723 -20.37 5.29 21.26
C ALA A 723 -21.59 5.13 22.18
N LYS A 724 -21.70 5.91 23.27
CA LYS A 724 -22.85 5.89 24.18
C LYS A 724 -24.14 6.38 23.54
N ILE A 725 -24.07 7.36 22.65
CA ILE A 725 -25.21 7.80 21.84
C ILE A 725 -25.64 6.68 20.90
N ILE A 726 -24.69 6.04 20.20
CA ILE A 726 -24.97 4.94 19.27
C ILE A 726 -25.63 3.77 20.00
N GLU A 727 -25.06 3.35 21.14
CA GLU A 727 -25.56 2.26 21.98
C GLU A 727 -27.00 2.51 22.45
N LYS A 728 -27.34 3.75 22.84
CA LYS A 728 -28.66 4.10 23.38
C LYS A 728 -29.74 4.20 22.30
N PHE A 729 -29.44 4.84 21.18
CA PHE A 729 -30.47 5.23 20.20
C PHE A 729 -30.56 4.33 18.98
N TYR A 730 -29.56 3.48 18.76
CA TYR A 730 -29.57 2.49 17.70
C TYR A 730 -29.48 1.08 18.32
N PRO A 731 -30.49 0.65 19.12
CA PRO A 731 -30.45 -0.63 19.83
C PRO A 731 -30.55 -1.82 18.88
N ASN A 732 -31.17 -1.67 17.71
CA ASN A 732 -31.27 -2.70 16.68
C ASN A 732 -29.88 -3.14 16.20
N ASP A 733 -29.72 -4.43 15.95
CA ASP A 733 -28.45 -4.96 15.46
C ASP A 733 -28.26 -4.67 13.97
N GLU A 734 -29.32 -4.43 13.20
CA GLU A 734 -29.22 -4.06 11.78
C GLU A 734 -29.23 -2.54 11.59
N LEU A 735 -28.28 -2.06 10.79
CA LEU A 735 -28.18 -0.67 10.36
C LEU A 735 -28.01 -0.60 8.84
N ASP A 736 -28.85 0.19 8.17
CA ASP A 736 -28.75 0.39 6.73
C ASP A 736 -27.52 1.22 6.36
N TYR A 737 -27.22 2.27 7.14
CA TYR A 737 -26.04 3.10 6.94
C TYR A 737 -25.28 3.35 8.25
N ALA A 738 -24.00 3.71 8.11
CA ALA A 738 -23.22 4.37 9.15
C ALA A 738 -22.30 5.41 8.49
N PHE A 739 -22.43 6.68 8.90
CA PHE A 739 -21.67 7.78 8.29
C PHE A 739 -20.46 8.14 9.16
N VAL A 740 -19.26 7.90 8.64
CA VAL A 740 -18.00 8.14 9.37
C VAL A 740 -17.42 9.51 9.00
N VAL A 741 -17.38 10.42 9.97
CA VAL A 741 -16.90 11.81 9.81
C VAL A 741 -15.74 12.10 10.75
N LYS A 742 -15.03 13.20 10.49
CA LYS A 742 -13.98 13.69 11.39
C LYS A 742 -14.57 14.17 12.71
N ASP A 743 -13.91 13.86 13.82
CA ASP A 743 -14.38 14.16 15.19
C ASP A 743 -14.13 15.59 15.68
N GLY A 744 -13.41 16.41 14.91
CA GLY A 744 -13.04 17.78 15.29
C GLY A 744 -11.97 17.91 16.37
N ASN A 745 -11.19 16.87 16.66
CA ASN A 745 -10.22 16.91 17.77
C ASN A 745 -9.05 17.85 17.50
N LYS A 746 -8.52 17.87 16.27
CA LYS A 746 -7.46 18.81 15.86
C LYS A 746 -7.97 20.23 15.64
N ASN A 747 -9.12 20.35 14.97
CA ASN A 747 -9.78 21.62 14.70
C ASN A 747 -11.29 21.38 14.65
N GLN A 748 -12.06 22.22 15.35
CA GLN A 748 -13.51 22.16 15.40
C GLN A 748 -14.15 22.25 14.01
N ASP A 749 -13.54 22.96 13.06
CA ASP A 749 -14.04 23.07 11.68
C ASP A 749 -14.12 21.72 10.95
N MET A 750 -13.39 20.69 11.41
CA MET A 750 -13.47 19.35 10.81
C MET A 750 -14.82 18.67 11.04
N LEU A 751 -15.65 19.16 11.97
CA LEU A 751 -17.01 18.66 12.23
C LEU A 751 -18.02 19.08 11.14
N ILE A 752 -17.64 19.97 10.21
CA ILE A 752 -18.57 20.52 9.22
C ILE A 752 -19.22 19.45 8.34
N ASP A 753 -18.49 18.39 8.02
CA ASP A 753 -19.00 17.26 7.22
C ASP A 753 -20.09 16.49 8.00
N GLY A 754 -19.93 16.38 9.33
CA GLY A 754 -20.93 15.84 10.24
C GLY A 754 -22.20 16.70 10.33
N LEU A 755 -22.05 18.02 10.34
CA LEU A 755 -23.19 18.94 10.27
C LEU A 755 -23.94 18.79 8.94
N ALA A 756 -23.23 18.80 7.82
CA ALA A 756 -23.82 18.71 6.48
C ALA A 756 -24.58 17.39 6.28
N VAL A 757 -24.04 16.25 6.76
CA VAL A 757 -24.71 14.94 6.63
C VAL A 757 -25.83 14.73 7.64
N GLY A 758 -25.92 15.54 8.70
CA GLY A 758 -26.90 15.41 9.78
C GLY A 758 -28.33 15.16 9.31
N ALA A 759 -28.83 15.99 8.39
CA ALA A 759 -30.21 15.87 7.89
C ALA A 759 -30.43 14.59 7.07
N TYR A 760 -29.43 14.16 6.29
CA TYR A 760 -29.50 12.93 5.51
C TYR A 760 -29.41 11.69 6.41
N ALA A 761 -28.46 11.69 7.35
CA ALA A 761 -28.33 10.63 8.35
C ALA A 761 -29.61 10.45 9.17
N SER A 762 -30.28 11.55 9.51
CA SER A 762 -31.60 11.55 10.17
C SER A 762 -32.70 10.96 9.28
N ASP A 763 -32.65 11.20 7.96
CA ASP A 763 -33.64 10.70 6.99
C ASP A 763 -33.56 9.18 6.84
N VAL A 764 -32.34 8.65 6.77
CA VAL A 764 -32.07 7.20 6.68
C VAL A 764 -31.88 6.53 8.04
N LYS A 765 -32.26 7.20 9.14
CA LYS A 765 -32.25 6.67 10.53
C LYS A 765 -30.94 6.00 10.91
N SER A 766 -29.81 6.65 10.62
CA SER A 766 -28.49 6.06 10.73
C SER A 766 -27.52 6.92 11.52
N PRO A 767 -26.60 6.31 12.29
CA PRO A 767 -25.69 7.05 13.14
C PRO A 767 -24.64 7.83 12.34
N ILE A 768 -24.20 8.93 12.94
CA ILE A 768 -22.93 9.58 12.61
C ILE A 768 -21.89 9.03 13.58
N ILE A 769 -20.82 8.47 13.04
CA ILE A 769 -19.66 7.98 13.79
C ILE A 769 -18.57 9.05 13.70
N LEU A 770 -18.13 9.54 14.86
CA LEU A 770 -17.03 10.49 14.95
C LEU A 770 -15.70 9.75 15.04
N SER A 771 -14.71 10.14 14.24
CA SER A 771 -13.36 9.56 14.33
C SER A 771 -12.26 10.53 13.90
N HIS A 772 -11.04 10.31 14.38
CA HIS A 772 -9.82 10.93 13.88
C HIS A 772 -8.74 9.89 13.57
N GLY A 773 -9.04 8.94 12.68
CA GLY A 773 -8.15 7.82 12.36
C GLY A 773 -8.77 6.50 12.79
N ARG A 774 -8.46 6.06 14.01
CA ARG A 774 -9.00 4.82 14.59
C ARG A 774 -10.27 5.07 15.40
N LEU A 775 -11.13 4.07 15.45
CA LEU A 775 -12.23 4.02 16.41
C LEU A 775 -11.69 3.88 17.83
N SER A 776 -12.38 4.46 18.81
CA SER A 776 -12.13 4.15 20.23
C SER A 776 -12.52 2.70 20.54
N GLU A 777 -11.95 2.13 21.61
CA GLU A 777 -12.30 0.75 22.00
C GLU A 777 -13.80 0.61 22.30
N LEU A 778 -14.42 1.60 22.94
CA LEU A 778 -15.86 1.59 23.19
C LEU A 778 -16.68 1.67 21.90
N GLN A 779 -16.24 2.48 20.91
CA GLN A 779 -16.89 2.49 19.59
C GLN A 779 -16.81 1.10 18.93
N LYS A 780 -15.65 0.43 18.99
CA LYS A 780 -15.51 -0.93 18.47
C LYS A 780 -16.44 -1.90 19.19
N GLU A 781 -16.52 -1.87 20.52
CA GLU A 781 -17.41 -2.74 21.29
C GLU A 781 -18.89 -2.57 20.92
N VAL A 782 -19.33 -1.33 20.72
CA VAL A 782 -20.71 -1.02 20.33
C VAL A 782 -20.98 -1.43 18.88
N LEU A 783 -20.07 -1.08 17.95
CA LEU A 783 -20.25 -1.30 16.51
C LEU A 783 -20.03 -2.76 16.10
N LYS A 784 -19.23 -3.55 16.84
CA LYS A 784 -19.10 -5.01 16.64
C LYS A 784 -20.40 -5.77 16.82
N LYS A 785 -21.38 -5.20 17.55
CA LYS A 785 -22.72 -5.79 17.73
C LYS A 785 -23.66 -5.45 16.56
N LYS A 786 -23.23 -4.59 15.63
CA LYS A 786 -24.06 -4.09 14.53
C LYS A 786 -23.68 -4.77 13.21
N LYS A 787 -24.71 -5.15 12.45
CA LYS A 787 -24.67 -5.56 11.05
C LYS A 787 -24.97 -4.34 10.18
N ILE A 788 -23.90 -3.67 9.74
CA ILE A 788 -23.99 -2.43 8.96
C ILE A 788 -23.95 -2.76 7.46
N LYS A 789 -25.02 -2.44 6.73
CA LYS A 789 -25.09 -2.68 5.28
C LYS A 789 -24.15 -1.77 4.52
N ASN A 790 -24.28 -0.46 4.69
CA ASN A 790 -23.48 0.55 4.00
C ASN A 790 -22.64 1.36 5.01
N ILE A 791 -21.32 1.16 4.99
CA ILE A 791 -20.39 2.01 5.74
C ILE A 791 -19.97 3.12 4.78
N THR A 792 -20.15 4.38 5.16
CA THR A 792 -19.93 5.51 4.26
C THR A 792 -18.96 6.51 4.89
N GLN A 793 -17.83 6.74 4.24
CA GLN A 793 -16.96 7.86 4.56
C GLN A 793 -17.64 9.16 4.14
N VAL A 794 -17.64 10.18 5.00
CA VAL A 794 -18.14 11.51 4.65
C VAL A 794 -17.04 12.53 4.90
N GLY A 795 -16.62 13.18 3.82
CA GLY A 795 -15.45 14.04 3.78
C GLY A 795 -14.13 13.24 3.78
N GLY A 796 -13.10 13.83 3.17
CA GLY A 796 -11.76 13.23 3.07
C GLY A 796 -10.95 13.32 4.36
N GLY A 797 -9.94 12.45 4.49
CA GLY A 797 -8.92 12.47 5.54
C GLY A 797 -8.79 11.15 6.30
N MET A 798 -8.24 11.24 7.52
CA MET A 798 -7.95 10.09 8.38
C MET A 798 -9.18 9.28 8.80
N ASN A 799 -10.40 9.81 8.68
CA ASN A 799 -11.63 9.06 8.93
C ASN A 799 -11.81 7.86 7.98
N SER A 800 -11.15 7.85 6.82
CA SER A 800 -11.04 6.67 5.94
C SER A 800 -10.51 5.43 6.68
N MET A 801 -9.57 5.62 7.60
CA MET A 801 -9.00 4.53 8.39
C MET A 801 -10.04 3.84 9.29
N SER A 802 -11.01 4.60 9.82
CA SER A 802 -12.12 4.02 10.60
C SER A 802 -13.14 3.32 9.71
N VAL A 803 -13.31 3.76 8.46
CA VAL A 803 -14.12 3.03 7.48
C VAL A 803 -13.48 1.68 7.19
N THR A 804 -12.17 1.64 6.91
CA THR A 804 -11.41 0.39 6.76
C THR A 804 -11.53 -0.49 8.01
N GLU A 805 -11.43 0.07 9.22
CA GLU A 805 -11.58 -0.68 10.47
C GLU A 805 -12.97 -1.33 10.60
N LEU A 806 -14.04 -0.64 10.21
CA LEU A 806 -15.39 -1.20 10.19
C LEU A 806 -15.56 -2.29 9.13
N LEU A 807 -14.89 -2.17 7.97
CA LEU A 807 -14.91 -3.21 6.94
C LEU A 807 -14.19 -4.48 7.39
N ILE A 808 -13.03 -4.35 8.06
CA ILE A 808 -12.33 -5.47 8.69
C ILE A 808 -13.24 -6.18 9.70
N MET A 809 -13.91 -5.40 10.57
CA MET A 809 -14.87 -5.95 11.53
C MET A 809 -16.03 -6.69 10.84
N LYS A 810 -16.54 -6.16 9.73
CA LYS A 810 -17.62 -6.77 8.94
C LYS A 810 -17.19 -8.08 8.27
N GLU A 811 -15.98 -8.16 7.73
CA GLU A 811 -15.44 -9.40 7.17
C GLU A 811 -15.22 -10.47 8.24
N ALA A 812 -14.70 -10.09 9.42
CA ALA A 812 -14.52 -11.00 10.53
C ALA A 812 -15.85 -11.63 11.00
N GLN A 813 -16.93 -10.83 11.03
CA GLN A 813 -18.28 -11.34 11.33
C GLN A 813 -18.74 -12.37 10.28
N LYS A 814 -18.51 -12.14 8.97
CA LYS A 814 -18.87 -13.09 7.91
C LYS A 814 -18.20 -14.46 8.08
N LYS A 815 -16.94 -14.50 8.53
CA LYS A 815 -16.18 -15.75 8.75
C LYS A 815 -16.62 -16.54 9.99
N SER A 816 -17.33 -15.91 10.92
CA SER A 816 -17.78 -16.52 12.19
C SER A 816 -19.13 -17.24 12.11
N TYR A 817 -19.85 -17.07 10.99
CA TYR A 817 -21.07 -17.79 10.62
C TYR A 817 -20.72 -18.90 9.63
#